data_AF-A0AAD4DZZ6-F1
#
_entry.id   AF-A0AAD4DZZ6-F1
#
_cell.length_a   1.000
_cell.length_b   1.000
_cell.length_c   1.000
_cell.angle_alpha   90.00
_cell.angle_beta   90.00
_cell.angle_gamma   90.00
#
_symmetry.space_group_name_H-M   'P 1'
#
loop_
_entity.id
_entity.type
_entity.pdbx_description
1 polymer ?
#
loop_
_entity_poly.entity_id
_entity_poly.type
_entity_poly.pdbx_seq_one_letter_code
_entity_poly.pdbx_strand_id
1 'polypeptide(L)'
;MYILLAHPCDDNGMFLPPGSLPKPLFDKSSSDWTPYRNRVEFETAEYLFTENQMPAGQINKLLDLWASTLKKHDDKPPFADFRDLYKTIDRTPLGDVKWQSFSVRYNGKKPDTDAPPWMDQVFDVWYCDPREVIRNMLANPDYAKEFDYRPYREFSTDDDERQWKDFMSGDWAWDQADIISEDPESHGSTFVPVVLGSDKTTVSVATGNNEYYPLYASIGNVCNNVRRAHRDAVSIIAFLAIPKTTKEHATSDVKFRKFRRQLFHCSLSKILETLRPGITKYEVARFGDRHFRRVIYGLGPYIADYEEQVLLTCIMRGWCPRCLSSRINLDEPAGWRCHHHTDVLVEEGTLDALWDEYGIVGDLIPFMNDFARADIHELIAPDILHQLIKGTFKDHLVDWIEKYLYQAHSKKDAERIIDDIDRRIAAVPAFAGLWRFPQGQGFKQWTGDDLKALMKVYLSAIEGYVPVDMVWTFRAFLEFCYLVRRSIITEKTLEQIQEALDRFHRCQQIFETLDVISTFSLPRQHSLQHYIHLIRLFGALNGLCSSITEAKHIKAVKELWRRSSRYEALGQMLVTNQRLNKLTASRADFTQRKMLNGTCLSAAVLKAVNTTVDNDNDNDNEVDDGPTNVEAHVELAKTPQYKRARTIAALAIELSIPHLSNLLRHFLFGQLNHNDPRDPSEIPLAYCPQFDDKISVFNSACSRFFAPSDLSGIGGMRREYIRACPIWRNEHPRFDCVFVNTNPGLDGMRGMDVARVLTFFSFTYKRKLYSCAVVQWFDTIGDSPNEDTGMWVVQPAHNNNNMPHISVIHIDSIYRAAHLIPVYGTQVIPAQHHHHQTYDIFHRFYVNKYADHHSFEIAF
;
A
#
# COMPACT_ATOMS: atom_id res chain seq x y z
N MET A 1 25.95 -20.52 -14.58
CA MET A 1 27.29 -19.86 -14.56
C MET A 1 26.99 -18.42 -14.17
N TYR A 2 27.03 -18.06 -12.88
CA TYR A 2 26.51 -16.76 -12.44
C TYR A 2 27.61 -15.71 -12.47
N ILE A 3 27.56 -14.82 -13.46
CA ILE A 3 28.66 -13.91 -13.72
C ILE A 3 28.37 -12.47 -13.27
N LEU A 4 27.10 -12.09 -13.08
CA LEU A 4 26.71 -10.81 -12.44
C LEU A 4 26.74 -10.90 -10.91
N LEU A 5 27.94 -10.99 -10.36
CA LEU A 5 28.17 -11.16 -8.92
C LEU A 5 28.14 -9.85 -8.12
N ALA A 6 27.85 -8.72 -8.75
CA ALA A 6 27.80 -7.38 -8.13
C ALA A 6 29.05 -7.06 -7.29
N HIS A 7 30.23 -7.36 -7.85
CA HIS A 7 31.51 -7.20 -7.18
C HIS A 7 31.78 -5.73 -6.85
N PRO A 8 32.15 -5.41 -5.61
CA PRO A 8 32.66 -4.10 -5.26
C PRO A 8 33.86 -3.73 -6.12
N CYS A 9 33.89 -2.49 -6.61
CA CYS A 9 34.98 -1.90 -7.33
C CYS A 9 35.40 -0.56 -6.72
N ASP A 10 36.51 -0.01 -7.21
CA ASP A 10 36.87 1.38 -6.97
C ASP A 10 36.11 2.34 -7.92
N ASP A 11 36.37 3.63 -7.78
CA ASP A 11 35.82 4.71 -8.59
C ASP A 11 36.23 4.66 -10.08
N ASN A 12 37.24 3.85 -10.42
CA ASN A 12 37.65 3.59 -11.81
C ASN A 12 37.02 2.30 -12.38
N GLY A 13 36.23 1.58 -11.57
CA GLY A 13 35.60 0.33 -11.97
C GLY A 13 36.51 -0.90 -11.87
N MET A 14 37.64 -0.82 -11.17
CA MET A 14 38.52 -1.95 -10.91
C MET A 14 38.04 -2.73 -9.68
N PHE A 15 37.85 -4.05 -9.81
CA PHE A 15 37.33 -4.87 -8.71
C PHE A 15 38.24 -4.89 -7.50
N LEU A 16 37.64 -4.79 -6.32
CA LEU A 16 38.33 -4.84 -5.04
C LEU A 16 38.49 -6.30 -4.58
N PRO A 17 39.54 -6.62 -3.79
CA PRO A 17 39.66 -7.92 -3.14
C PRO A 17 38.44 -8.24 -2.25
N PRO A 18 38.03 -9.51 -2.13
CA PRO A 18 36.96 -9.92 -1.22
C PRO A 18 37.21 -9.42 0.21
N GLY A 19 36.17 -8.89 0.87
CA GLY A 19 36.27 -8.36 2.24
C GLY A 19 36.86 -6.96 2.36
N SER A 20 37.14 -6.27 1.24
CA SER A 20 37.61 -4.89 1.25
C SER A 20 36.62 -3.95 1.96
N LEU A 21 37.10 -3.20 2.94
CA LEU A 21 36.33 -2.15 3.59
C LEU A 21 35.99 -1.04 2.58
N PRO A 22 34.78 -0.44 2.65
CA PRO A 22 34.46 0.69 1.80
C PRO A 22 35.44 1.83 2.07
N LYS A 23 35.78 2.61 1.03
CA LYS A 23 36.61 3.81 1.21
C LYS A 23 35.97 4.69 2.31
N PRO A 24 36.73 5.12 3.34
CA PRO A 24 36.22 6.08 4.31
C PRO A 24 35.72 7.33 3.61
N LEU A 25 34.60 7.90 4.07
CA LEU A 25 34.15 9.22 3.65
C LEU A 25 35.20 10.25 4.13
N PHE A 26 36.20 10.58 3.32
CA PHE A 26 36.98 11.79 3.58
C PHE A 26 36.15 13.00 3.14
N ASP A 27 35.60 13.75 4.12
CA ASP A 27 35.87 15.18 4.38
C ASP A 27 34.81 15.92 5.21
N LYS A 28 33.65 15.33 5.52
CA LYS A 28 32.64 16.01 6.34
C LYS A 28 32.73 15.59 7.80
N SER A 29 33.14 16.53 8.66
CA SER A 29 33.17 16.32 10.12
C SER A 29 31.81 15.85 10.64
N SER A 30 31.77 15.14 11.78
CA SER A 30 30.53 14.80 12.50
C SER A 30 29.74 16.03 12.99
N SER A 31 30.28 17.23 12.77
CA SER A 31 29.67 18.54 13.02
C SER A 31 29.33 19.31 11.74
N ASP A 32 29.52 18.73 10.55
CA ASP A 32 29.24 19.42 9.29
C ASP A 32 27.76 19.35 8.93
N TRP A 33 27.04 20.43 9.24
CA TRP A 33 25.63 20.62 8.90
C TRP A 33 25.42 21.30 7.54
N THR A 34 26.47 21.49 6.72
CA THR A 34 26.41 22.27 5.47
C THR A 34 25.19 21.92 4.62
N PRO A 35 24.40 22.92 4.18
CA PRO A 35 24.63 24.37 4.31
C PRO A 35 24.12 25.01 5.61
N TYR A 36 23.48 24.23 6.48
CA TYR A 36 22.98 24.68 7.78
C TYR A 36 24.15 24.89 8.76
N ARG A 37 24.02 25.83 9.71
CA ARG A 37 25.06 26.10 10.72
C ARG A 37 25.06 25.04 11.82
N ASN A 38 23.90 24.48 12.14
CA ASN A 38 23.74 23.50 13.21
C ASN A 38 22.42 22.71 13.06
N ARG A 39 22.21 21.75 13.98
CA ARG A 39 21.01 20.92 14.07
C ARG A 39 19.71 21.72 14.15
N VAL A 40 19.68 22.77 14.98
CA VAL A 40 18.48 23.61 15.19
C VAL A 40 18.07 24.28 13.89
N GLU A 41 19.02 24.78 13.12
CA GLU A 41 18.75 25.39 11.82
C GLU A 41 18.19 24.38 10.81
N PHE A 42 18.74 23.17 10.74
CA PHE A 42 18.21 22.11 9.90
C PHE A 42 16.79 21.68 10.31
N GLU A 43 16.58 21.31 11.58
CA GLU A 43 15.25 20.87 12.07
C GLU A 43 14.23 22.01 11.99
N THR A 44 14.63 23.28 12.11
CA THR A 44 13.75 24.43 11.86
C THR A 44 13.36 24.53 10.39
N ALA A 45 14.30 24.37 9.45
CA ALA A 45 13.98 24.37 8.02
C ALA A 45 13.04 23.22 7.65
N GLU A 46 13.32 22.01 8.16
CA GLU A 46 12.50 20.82 7.96
C GLU A 46 11.08 21.01 8.52
N TYR A 47 10.95 21.44 9.78
CA TYR A 47 9.66 21.66 10.41
C TYR A 47 8.83 22.73 9.69
N LEU A 48 9.43 23.89 9.39
CA LEU A 48 8.70 24.99 8.77
C LEU A 48 8.35 24.71 7.30
N PHE A 49 9.23 24.06 6.55
CA PHE A 49 9.05 23.85 5.12
C PHE A 49 8.31 22.55 4.77
N THR A 50 8.59 21.46 5.47
CA THR A 50 8.08 20.11 5.17
C THR A 50 6.86 19.77 6.03
N GLU A 51 6.98 19.88 7.36
CA GLU A 51 5.93 19.42 8.29
C GLU A 51 4.76 20.40 8.37
N ASN A 52 5.03 21.67 8.66
CA ASN A 52 4.01 22.70 8.83
C ASN A 52 3.60 23.37 7.51
N GLN A 53 4.42 23.23 6.45
CA GLN A 53 4.23 23.89 5.15
C GLN A 53 3.93 25.40 5.28
N MET A 54 4.61 26.06 6.21
CA MET A 54 4.25 27.40 6.68
C MET A 54 4.36 28.45 5.56
N PRO A 55 3.34 29.32 5.37
CA PRO A 55 3.42 30.40 4.41
C PRO A 55 4.57 31.38 4.70
N ALA A 56 5.21 31.92 3.66
CA ALA A 56 6.37 32.83 3.79
C ALA A 56 6.14 34.01 4.75
N GLY A 57 4.95 34.61 4.74
CA GLY A 57 4.60 35.69 5.67
C GLY A 57 4.52 35.25 7.14
N GLN A 58 4.09 34.01 7.40
CA GLN A 58 4.07 33.44 8.74
C GLN A 58 5.49 33.04 9.21
N ILE A 59 6.33 32.54 8.31
CA ILE A 59 7.75 32.28 8.60
C ILE A 59 8.43 33.58 9.06
N ASN A 60 8.22 34.68 8.33
CA ASN A 60 8.76 35.99 8.73
C ASN A 60 8.28 36.42 10.10
N LYS A 61 6.98 36.30 10.38
CA LYS A 61 6.41 36.67 11.68
C LYS A 61 7.01 35.82 12.81
N LEU A 62 7.19 34.51 12.58
CA LEU A 62 7.80 33.61 13.56
C LEU A 62 9.26 33.99 13.83
N LEU A 63 10.05 34.21 12.78
CA LEU A 63 11.45 34.56 12.90
C LEU A 63 11.66 35.94 13.55
N ASP A 64 10.76 36.90 13.31
CA ASP A 64 10.75 38.22 13.97
C ASP A 64 10.47 38.10 15.48
N LEU A 65 9.46 37.30 15.85
CA LEU A 65 9.18 36.99 17.26
C LEU A 65 10.36 36.28 17.94
N TRP A 66 10.97 35.31 17.26
CA TRP A 66 12.14 34.60 17.78
C TRP A 66 13.35 35.55 17.93
N ALA A 67 13.60 36.41 16.95
CA ALA A 67 14.64 37.43 17.01
C ALA A 67 14.43 38.38 18.20
N SER A 68 13.19 38.80 18.46
CA SER A 68 12.87 39.70 19.59
C SER A 68 13.25 39.09 20.96
N THR A 69 13.07 37.78 21.13
CA THR A 69 13.38 37.09 22.39
C THR A 69 14.87 36.79 22.56
N LEU A 70 15.60 36.62 21.44
CA LEU A 70 17.04 36.38 21.43
C LEU A 70 17.87 37.67 21.52
N LYS A 71 17.30 38.82 21.13
CA LYS A 71 18.02 40.10 21.07
C LYS A 71 18.66 40.51 22.40
N LYS A 72 18.00 40.22 23.53
CA LYS A 72 18.52 40.48 24.89
C LYS A 72 19.77 39.66 25.25
N HIS A 73 20.06 38.61 24.50
CA HIS A 73 21.23 37.73 24.66
C HIS A 73 22.29 37.96 23.56
N ASP A 74 22.11 38.97 22.72
CA ASP A 74 22.91 39.23 21.50
C ASP A 74 23.00 38.03 20.55
N ASP A 75 21.96 37.18 20.56
CA ASP A 75 21.88 35.98 19.74
C ASP A 75 20.92 36.19 18.54
N LYS A 76 20.94 35.27 17.58
CA LYS A 76 20.22 35.36 16.31
C LYS A 76 19.28 34.18 16.11
N PRO A 77 18.11 34.38 15.46
CA PRO A 77 17.25 33.27 15.08
C PRO A 77 17.96 32.31 14.08
N PRO A 78 17.41 31.10 13.88
CA PRO A 78 17.97 30.14 12.93
C PRO A 78 18.04 30.65 11.48
N PHE A 79 17.16 31.58 11.09
CA PHE A 79 17.16 32.24 9.78
C PHE A 79 16.79 33.72 9.94
N ALA A 80 17.29 34.58 9.07
CA ALA A 80 16.94 36.00 9.10
C ALA A 80 15.47 36.25 8.68
N ASP A 81 15.02 35.57 7.64
CA ASP A 81 13.67 35.64 7.08
C ASP A 81 13.38 34.37 6.25
N PHE A 82 12.22 34.31 5.60
CA PHE A 82 11.88 33.19 4.73
C PHE A 82 12.82 33.04 3.51
N ARG A 83 13.44 34.14 3.03
CA ARG A 83 14.33 34.12 1.87
C ARG A 83 15.66 33.48 2.25
N ASP A 84 16.17 33.78 3.43
CA ASP A 84 17.36 33.14 4.00
C ASP A 84 17.12 31.63 4.15
N LEU A 85 16.00 31.23 4.75
CA LEU A 85 15.60 29.83 4.87
C LEU A 85 15.55 29.14 3.50
N TYR A 86 14.82 29.70 2.54
CA TYR A 86 14.67 29.10 1.20
C TYR A 86 16.00 29.05 0.46
N LYS A 87 16.84 30.08 0.55
CA LYS A 87 18.16 30.13 -0.08
C LYS A 87 19.12 29.13 0.53
N THR A 88 19.04 28.88 1.84
CA THR A 88 19.83 27.84 2.53
C THR A 88 19.40 26.46 2.06
N ILE A 89 18.09 26.18 1.95
CA ILE A 89 17.62 24.92 1.34
C ILE A 89 18.11 24.81 -0.10
N ASP A 90 17.98 25.86 -0.92
CA ASP A 90 18.38 25.85 -2.33
C ASP A 90 19.88 25.58 -2.52
N ARG A 91 20.73 26.00 -1.57
CA ARG A 91 22.18 25.74 -1.55
C ARG A 91 22.56 24.32 -1.10
N THR A 92 21.60 23.53 -0.64
CA THR A 92 21.85 22.16 -0.18
C THR A 92 22.34 21.30 -1.35
N PRO A 93 23.54 20.70 -1.26
CA PRO A 93 24.10 19.89 -2.34
C PRO A 93 23.54 18.46 -2.36
N LEU A 94 23.03 17.98 -1.22
CA LEU A 94 22.47 16.63 -1.09
C LEU A 94 21.09 16.56 -1.76
N GLY A 95 20.85 15.50 -2.54
CA GLY A 95 19.59 15.30 -3.26
C GLY A 95 19.32 16.34 -4.37
N ASP A 96 20.32 17.13 -4.77
CA ASP A 96 20.16 18.16 -5.80
C ASP A 96 20.20 17.55 -7.20
N VAL A 97 19.02 17.22 -7.75
CA VAL A 97 18.86 17.00 -9.20
C VAL A 97 18.07 18.19 -9.75
N LYS A 98 18.68 18.90 -10.70
CA LYS A 98 18.08 20.10 -11.29
C LYS A 98 16.98 19.72 -12.27
N TRP A 99 15.85 20.40 -12.17
CA TRP A 99 14.85 20.42 -13.23
C TRP A 99 15.42 21.11 -14.47
N GLN A 100 15.23 20.47 -15.61
CA GLN A 100 15.54 20.92 -16.94
C GLN A 100 14.28 20.91 -17.79
N SER A 101 14.31 21.54 -18.95
CA SER A 101 13.22 21.45 -19.91
C SER A 101 13.72 21.31 -21.34
N PHE A 102 12.87 20.73 -22.17
CA PHE A 102 12.97 20.80 -23.62
C PHE A 102 11.58 21.06 -24.20
N SER A 103 11.56 21.55 -25.43
CA SER A 103 10.33 21.94 -26.09
C SER A 103 10.10 21.09 -27.33
N VAL A 104 8.86 20.64 -27.53
CA VAL A 104 8.44 19.86 -28.68
C VAL A 104 7.43 20.65 -29.49
N ARG A 105 7.48 20.51 -30.82
CA ARG A 105 6.52 21.14 -31.75
C ARG A 105 6.15 20.18 -32.87
N TYR A 106 4.98 20.37 -33.45
CA TYR A 106 4.58 19.66 -34.66
C TYR A 106 5.48 20.05 -35.84
N ASN A 107 6.01 19.06 -36.55
CA ASN A 107 6.92 19.24 -37.69
C ASN A 107 6.37 18.69 -39.02
N GLY A 108 5.14 18.19 -39.03
CA GLY A 108 4.50 17.64 -40.23
C GLY A 108 3.91 18.71 -41.16
N LYS A 109 3.35 18.27 -42.30
CA LYS A 109 2.70 19.17 -43.26
C LYS A 109 1.48 19.85 -42.62
N LYS A 110 1.43 21.18 -42.74
CA LYS A 110 0.31 22.02 -42.28
C LYS A 110 -0.70 22.25 -43.41
N PRO A 111 -1.99 22.41 -43.11
CA PRO A 111 -2.97 22.91 -44.09
C PRO A 111 -2.55 24.28 -44.64
N ASP A 112 -2.83 24.53 -45.91
CA ASP A 112 -2.51 25.81 -46.57
C ASP A 112 -3.40 26.96 -46.06
N THR A 113 -4.58 26.65 -45.53
CA THR A 113 -5.51 27.58 -44.88
C THR A 113 -6.06 26.97 -43.59
N ASP A 114 -6.32 27.80 -42.57
CA ASP A 114 -6.93 27.42 -41.28
C ASP A 114 -6.20 26.29 -40.53
N ALA A 115 -4.86 26.37 -40.46
CA ALA A 115 -4.08 25.46 -39.65
C ALA A 115 -4.50 25.53 -38.17
N PRO A 116 -4.83 24.39 -37.52
CA PRO A 116 -5.21 24.39 -36.12
C PRO A 116 -4.09 24.95 -35.22
N PRO A 117 -4.40 25.75 -34.18
CA PRO A 117 -3.38 26.41 -33.33
C PRO A 117 -2.37 25.45 -32.70
N TRP A 118 -2.76 24.20 -32.45
CA TRP A 118 -1.89 23.19 -31.87
C TRP A 118 -0.68 22.84 -32.77
N MET A 119 -0.77 23.07 -34.09
CA MET A 119 0.32 22.82 -35.04
C MET A 119 1.43 23.90 -35.00
N ASP A 120 1.16 25.06 -34.40
CA ASP A 120 2.12 26.15 -34.18
C ASP A 120 2.58 26.24 -32.72
N GLN A 121 1.84 25.60 -31.81
CA GLN A 121 2.13 25.62 -30.39
C GLN A 121 3.43 24.86 -30.06
N VAL A 122 4.15 25.41 -29.09
CA VAL A 122 5.31 24.79 -28.46
C VAL A 122 4.86 24.13 -27.15
N PHE A 123 5.28 22.89 -26.95
CA PHE A 123 4.92 22.08 -25.79
C PHE A 123 6.18 21.81 -24.96
N ASP A 124 6.25 22.46 -23.80
CA ASP A 124 7.38 22.28 -22.87
C ASP A 124 7.20 21.03 -22.01
N VAL A 125 8.27 20.25 -21.92
CA VAL A 125 8.39 19.10 -21.04
C VAL A 125 9.46 19.42 -20.00
N TRP A 126 9.12 19.25 -18.72
CA TRP A 126 10.04 19.48 -17.61
C TRP A 126 10.47 18.16 -17.03
N TYR A 127 11.78 17.96 -16.81
CA TYR A 127 12.30 16.69 -16.32
C TYR A 127 13.58 16.87 -15.49
N CYS A 128 13.87 15.90 -14.63
CA CYS A 128 15.15 15.69 -13.98
C CYS A 128 15.86 14.56 -14.72
N ASP A 129 17.19 14.64 -14.88
CA ASP A 129 17.97 13.58 -15.52
C ASP A 129 17.77 12.24 -14.77
N PRO A 130 17.12 11.23 -15.39
CA PRO A 130 16.82 9.97 -14.72
C PRO A 130 18.07 9.24 -14.24
N ARG A 131 19.19 9.37 -14.95
CA ARG A 131 20.47 8.75 -14.57
C ARG A 131 20.98 9.28 -13.23
N GLU A 132 20.89 10.58 -13.01
CA GLU A 132 21.30 11.22 -11.73
C GLU A 132 20.32 10.90 -10.60
N VAL A 133 19.02 10.85 -10.89
CA VAL A 133 18.00 10.41 -9.91
C VAL A 133 18.27 8.98 -9.45
N ILE A 134 18.53 8.06 -10.39
CA ILE A 134 18.84 6.66 -10.08
C ILE A 134 20.14 6.54 -9.29
N ARG A 135 21.19 7.31 -9.62
CA ARG A 135 22.44 7.33 -8.85
C ARG A 135 22.21 7.74 -7.39
N ASN A 136 21.34 8.73 -7.16
CA ASN A 136 20.96 9.12 -5.80
C ASN A 136 20.20 8.02 -5.07
N MET A 137 19.32 7.27 -5.76
CA MET A 137 18.66 6.09 -5.18
C MET A 137 19.67 5.00 -4.81
N LEU A 138 20.56 4.62 -5.73
CA LEU A 138 21.58 3.60 -5.47
C LEU A 138 22.47 3.99 -4.27
N ALA A 139 22.87 5.25 -4.19
CA ALA A 139 23.72 5.77 -3.12
C ALA A 139 23.01 5.98 -1.77
N ASN A 140 21.70 5.74 -1.68
CA ASN A 140 20.93 6.04 -0.48
C ASN A 140 21.23 5.00 0.64
N PRO A 141 21.78 5.44 1.79
CA PRO A 141 22.11 4.51 2.87
C PRO A 141 20.90 4.05 3.68
N ASP A 142 19.74 4.71 3.56
CA ASP A 142 18.56 4.47 4.39
C ASP A 142 18.05 3.02 4.24
N TYR A 143 18.12 2.47 3.02
CA TYR A 143 17.67 1.12 2.69
C TYR A 143 18.81 0.21 2.20
N ALA A 144 20.08 0.49 2.55
CA ALA A 144 21.22 -0.31 2.10
C ALA A 144 21.17 -1.79 2.53
N LYS A 145 20.40 -2.12 3.57
CA LYS A 145 20.15 -3.48 4.05
C LYS A 145 18.96 -4.18 3.38
N GLU A 146 18.15 -3.43 2.64
CA GLU A 146 16.90 -3.87 2.02
C GLU A 146 17.01 -3.66 0.50
N PHE A 147 18.10 -4.18 -0.04
CA PHE A 147 18.54 -3.95 -1.41
C PHE A 147 19.15 -5.21 -1.99
N ASP A 148 18.62 -5.63 -3.13
CA ASP A 148 19.04 -6.81 -3.86
C ASP A 148 20.02 -6.44 -4.97
N TYR A 149 21.30 -6.74 -4.74
CA TYR A 149 22.38 -6.43 -5.68
C TYR A 149 22.40 -7.32 -6.92
N ARG A 150 21.72 -8.46 -6.88
CA ARG A 150 21.68 -9.45 -7.97
C ARG A 150 20.32 -10.12 -8.00
N PRO A 151 19.88 -10.62 -9.17
CA PRO A 151 18.75 -11.53 -9.23
C PRO A 151 19.03 -12.78 -8.39
N TYR A 152 17.96 -13.33 -7.82
CA TYR A 152 18.04 -14.56 -7.03
C TYR A 152 16.78 -15.39 -7.23
N ARG A 153 16.84 -16.65 -6.81
CA ARG A 153 15.70 -17.54 -6.71
C ARG A 153 15.64 -17.99 -5.26
N GLU A 154 14.55 -17.65 -4.59
CA GLU A 154 14.35 -17.97 -3.18
C GLU A 154 13.59 -19.29 -3.07
N PHE A 155 14.04 -20.16 -2.17
CA PHE A 155 13.39 -21.45 -1.89
C PHE A 155 13.18 -21.58 -0.39
N SER A 156 12.01 -22.09 -0.01
CA SER A 156 11.65 -22.36 1.37
C SER A 156 12.65 -23.33 2.02
N THR A 157 13.04 -23.08 3.27
CA THR A 157 13.95 -23.98 4.00
C THR A 157 13.29 -25.29 4.40
N ASP A 158 11.96 -25.32 4.48
CA ASP A 158 11.22 -26.43 5.07
C ASP A 158 10.88 -27.49 4.03
N ASP A 159 10.58 -27.07 2.80
CA ASP A 159 10.09 -27.93 1.71
C ASP A 159 10.74 -27.67 0.35
N ASP A 160 11.74 -26.79 0.25
CA ASP A 160 12.45 -26.41 -0.99
C ASP A 160 11.49 -25.87 -2.08
N GLU A 161 10.34 -25.34 -1.69
CA GLU A 161 9.36 -24.74 -2.60
C GLU A 161 9.85 -23.37 -3.11
N ARG A 162 9.71 -23.09 -4.42
CA ARG A 162 10.05 -21.79 -5.01
C ARG A 162 9.17 -20.67 -4.42
N GLN A 163 9.81 -19.57 -4.04
CA GLN A 163 9.17 -18.38 -3.52
C GLN A 163 9.46 -17.15 -4.41
N TRP A 164 8.42 -16.33 -4.59
CA TRP A 164 8.45 -15.03 -5.25
C TRP A 164 8.07 -13.96 -4.23
N LYS A 165 8.95 -12.98 -4.05
CA LYS A 165 8.80 -11.92 -3.06
C LYS A 165 9.15 -10.57 -3.66
N ASP A 166 10.42 -10.20 -3.70
CA ASP A 166 10.87 -8.92 -4.25
C ASP A 166 11.10 -9.00 -5.76
N PHE A 167 11.25 -7.85 -6.43
CA PHE A 167 11.38 -7.82 -7.89
C PHE A 167 12.54 -8.65 -8.42
N MET A 168 13.69 -8.62 -7.73
CA MET A 168 14.89 -9.36 -8.12
C MET A 168 14.76 -10.87 -7.89
N SER A 169 13.68 -11.34 -7.23
CA SER A 169 13.34 -12.77 -7.13
C SER A 169 12.60 -13.31 -8.37
N GLY A 170 12.12 -12.40 -9.23
CA GLY A 170 11.37 -12.71 -10.43
C GLY A 170 12.26 -13.22 -11.57
N ASP A 171 11.67 -14.07 -12.42
CA ASP A 171 12.38 -14.72 -13.51
C ASP A 171 12.82 -13.72 -14.60
N TRP A 172 12.11 -12.59 -14.78
CA TRP A 172 12.54 -11.58 -15.76
C TRP A 172 13.90 -10.96 -15.40
N ALA A 173 14.11 -10.60 -14.14
CA ALA A 173 15.39 -10.02 -13.71
C ALA A 173 16.54 -11.03 -13.86
N TRP A 174 16.23 -12.30 -13.66
CA TRP A 174 17.16 -13.41 -13.86
C TRP A 174 17.53 -13.60 -15.34
N ASP A 175 16.53 -13.65 -16.22
CA ASP A 175 16.73 -13.81 -17.66
C ASP A 175 17.51 -12.61 -18.24
N GLN A 176 17.25 -11.40 -17.76
CA GLN A 176 18.06 -10.22 -18.10
C GLN A 176 19.51 -10.37 -17.67
N ALA A 177 19.79 -10.93 -16.49
CA ALA A 177 21.16 -11.18 -16.06
C ALA A 177 21.86 -12.24 -16.91
N ASP A 178 21.15 -13.28 -17.34
CA ASP A 178 21.69 -14.29 -18.25
C ASP A 178 22.08 -13.65 -19.60
N ILE A 179 21.19 -12.86 -20.21
CA ILE A 179 21.47 -12.13 -21.46
C ILE A 179 22.65 -11.17 -21.30
N ILE A 180 22.69 -10.39 -20.22
CA ILE A 180 23.78 -9.43 -19.98
C ILE A 180 25.12 -10.16 -19.79
N SER A 181 25.12 -11.34 -19.17
CA SER A 181 26.33 -12.11 -18.88
C SER A 181 27.00 -12.74 -20.11
N GLU A 182 26.33 -12.74 -21.26
CA GLU A 182 26.91 -13.16 -22.55
C GLU A 182 28.08 -12.27 -22.95
N ASP A 183 28.07 -10.99 -22.57
CA ASP A 183 29.20 -10.07 -22.76
C ASP A 183 30.23 -10.21 -21.61
N PRO A 184 31.48 -10.63 -21.88
CA PRO A 184 32.52 -10.69 -20.86
C PRO A 184 32.87 -9.37 -20.18
N GLU A 185 32.64 -8.21 -20.82
CA GLU A 185 32.87 -6.90 -20.18
C GLU A 185 31.87 -6.63 -19.03
N SER A 186 30.69 -7.26 -19.09
CA SER A 186 29.64 -7.10 -18.09
C SER A 186 29.91 -7.89 -16.80
N HIS A 187 30.86 -8.83 -16.84
CA HIS A 187 31.14 -9.75 -15.75
C HIS A 187 31.47 -9.01 -14.44
N GLY A 188 30.87 -9.46 -13.34
CA GLY A 188 30.97 -8.83 -12.02
C GLY A 188 30.07 -7.60 -11.82
N SER A 189 29.31 -7.17 -12.83
CA SER A 189 28.39 -6.03 -12.71
C SER A 189 27.11 -6.37 -11.92
N THR A 190 26.35 -5.34 -11.58
CA THR A 190 24.98 -5.43 -11.05
C THR A 190 23.99 -4.91 -12.09
N PHE A 191 22.86 -5.61 -12.22
CA PHE A 191 21.75 -5.20 -13.08
C PHE A 191 20.82 -4.27 -12.29
N VAL A 192 20.52 -3.10 -12.85
CA VAL A 192 19.62 -2.09 -12.25
C VAL A 192 18.42 -1.86 -13.17
N PRO A 193 17.31 -2.58 -12.94
CA PRO A 193 16.07 -2.38 -13.68
C PRO A 193 15.36 -1.10 -13.24
N VAL A 194 14.99 -0.25 -14.21
CA VAL A 194 14.31 1.03 -14.01
C VAL A 194 12.82 0.83 -14.17
N VAL A 195 12.08 0.92 -13.06
CA VAL A 195 10.62 0.85 -13.05
C VAL A 195 10.06 2.23 -13.31
N LEU A 196 9.14 2.34 -14.26
CA LEU A 196 8.50 3.60 -14.62
C LEU A 196 7.02 3.58 -14.25
N GLY A 197 6.44 4.76 -14.05
CA GLY A 197 5.00 4.88 -13.96
C GLY A 197 4.53 6.28 -14.28
N SER A 198 3.39 6.37 -14.94
CA SER A 198 2.72 7.64 -15.22
C SER A 198 1.24 7.49 -14.91
N ASP A 199 0.62 8.62 -14.57
CA ASP A 199 -0.83 8.74 -14.54
C ASP A 199 -1.18 10.22 -14.67
N LYS A 200 -2.16 10.54 -15.52
CA LYS A 200 -2.64 11.90 -15.66
C LYS A 200 -3.59 12.25 -14.51
N THR A 201 -3.21 13.24 -13.70
CA THR A 201 -4.03 13.66 -12.56
C THR A 201 -4.63 15.05 -12.76
N THR A 202 -5.93 15.18 -12.46
CA THR A 202 -6.60 16.48 -12.30
C THR A 202 -6.40 17.00 -10.88
N VAL A 203 -6.03 18.28 -10.74
CA VAL A 203 -5.80 18.95 -9.43
C VAL A 203 -6.89 19.96 -9.06
N SER A 204 -7.69 20.43 -10.02
CA SER A 204 -8.89 21.24 -9.78
C SER A 204 -9.95 21.00 -10.84
N VAL A 205 -11.17 20.72 -10.39
CA VAL A 205 -12.36 20.54 -11.25
C VAL A 205 -13.18 21.83 -11.36
N ALA A 206 -13.25 22.64 -10.29
CA ALA A 206 -14.12 23.82 -10.24
C ALA A 206 -13.51 25.09 -10.87
N THR A 207 -12.18 25.17 -10.98
CA THR A 207 -11.46 26.37 -11.48
C THR A 207 -10.56 26.04 -12.68
N GLY A 208 -11.17 25.58 -13.77
CA GLY A 208 -10.52 25.53 -15.09
C GLY A 208 -9.93 24.20 -15.55
N ASN A 209 -10.24 23.06 -14.89
CA ASN A 209 -9.72 21.73 -15.24
C ASN A 209 -8.19 21.71 -15.41
N ASN A 210 -7.49 22.07 -14.33
CA ASN A 210 -6.03 22.00 -14.29
C ASN A 210 -5.60 20.54 -14.11
N GLU A 211 -4.75 20.09 -15.03
CA GLU A 211 -4.25 18.72 -15.12
C GLU A 211 -2.74 18.73 -15.24
N TYR A 212 -2.09 17.74 -14.64
CA TYR A 212 -0.67 17.49 -14.76
C TYR A 212 -0.44 16.03 -15.11
N TYR A 213 0.64 15.76 -15.86
CA TYR A 213 0.98 14.40 -16.27
C TYR A 213 2.38 14.05 -15.78
N PRO A 214 2.54 13.72 -14.49
CA PRO A 214 3.84 13.37 -13.93
C PRO A 214 4.31 11.99 -14.41
N LEU A 215 5.63 11.85 -14.50
CA LEU A 215 6.34 10.59 -14.72
C LEU A 215 7.18 10.29 -13.48
N TYR A 216 7.10 9.06 -12.99
CA TYR A 216 7.87 8.57 -11.86
C TYR A 216 8.88 7.52 -12.30
N ALA A 217 9.99 7.44 -11.58
CA ALA A 217 10.96 6.37 -11.70
C ALA A 217 11.24 5.75 -10.32
N SER A 218 11.58 4.48 -10.35
CA SER A 218 12.07 3.66 -9.25
C SER A 218 13.08 2.65 -9.79
N ILE A 219 13.71 1.88 -8.91
CA ILE A 219 14.59 0.76 -9.27
C ILE A 219 14.03 -0.55 -8.73
N GLY A 220 14.18 -1.64 -9.48
CA GLY A 220 13.73 -2.96 -9.06
C GLY A 220 14.55 -3.55 -7.92
N ASN A 221 15.78 -3.08 -7.69
CA ASN A 221 16.68 -3.60 -6.66
C ASN A 221 16.21 -3.35 -5.22
N VAL A 222 15.35 -2.37 -4.96
CA VAL A 222 14.84 -2.16 -3.59
C VAL A 222 13.78 -3.21 -3.27
N CYS A 223 13.78 -3.69 -2.02
CA CYS A 223 12.73 -4.58 -1.53
C CYS A 223 11.34 -3.89 -1.58
N ASN A 224 10.29 -4.69 -1.67
CA ASN A 224 8.91 -4.21 -1.82
C ASN A 224 8.46 -3.30 -0.67
N ASN A 225 8.90 -3.59 0.56
CA ASN A 225 8.61 -2.76 1.74
C ASN A 225 9.19 -1.34 1.61
N VAL A 226 10.43 -1.20 1.13
CA VAL A 226 11.09 0.10 0.88
C VAL A 226 10.33 0.90 -0.17
N ARG A 227 9.95 0.24 -1.27
CA ARG A 227 9.23 0.91 -2.37
C ARG A 227 7.84 1.39 -1.94
N ARG A 228 7.11 0.58 -1.16
CA ARG A 228 5.80 0.92 -0.57
C ARG A 228 5.89 2.03 0.48
N ALA A 229 6.92 2.00 1.33
CA ALA A 229 7.17 3.03 2.33
C ALA A 229 7.67 4.35 1.72
N HIS A 230 7.93 4.39 0.41
CA HIS A 230 8.28 5.60 -0.31
C HIS A 230 9.53 6.32 0.22
N ARG A 231 10.48 5.57 0.81
CA ARG A 231 11.75 6.02 1.41
C ARG A 231 12.74 6.58 0.38
N ASP A 232 12.30 7.51 -0.46
CA ASP A 232 12.96 8.03 -1.66
C ASP A 232 13.36 6.98 -2.71
N ALA A 233 12.80 5.78 -2.62
CA ALA A 233 12.94 4.75 -3.65
C ALA A 233 12.00 4.94 -4.86
N VAL A 234 11.12 5.95 -4.82
CA VAL A 234 10.24 6.36 -5.93
C VAL A 234 10.29 7.88 -6.02
N SER A 235 10.70 8.41 -7.18
CA SER A 235 10.88 9.84 -7.42
C SER A 235 10.10 10.28 -8.65
N ILE A 236 9.55 11.50 -8.59
CA ILE A 236 9.04 12.18 -9.77
C ILE A 236 10.23 12.64 -10.62
N ILE A 237 10.23 12.28 -11.90
CA ILE A 237 11.30 12.59 -12.84
C ILE A 237 10.85 13.50 -13.99
N ALA A 238 9.56 13.61 -14.28
CA ALA A 238 9.09 14.55 -15.30
C ALA A 238 7.65 15.02 -15.09
N PHE A 239 7.30 16.13 -15.75
CA PHE A 239 5.95 16.57 -16.05
C PHE A 239 5.81 16.63 -17.58
N LEU A 240 5.07 15.68 -18.13
CA LEU A 240 4.83 15.53 -19.57
C LEU A 240 3.85 16.60 -20.07
N ALA A 241 4.02 16.98 -21.33
CA ALA A 241 3.13 17.93 -21.97
C ALA A 241 1.74 17.32 -22.22
N ILE A 242 0.69 18.10 -21.96
CA ILE A 242 -0.70 17.74 -22.26
C ILE A 242 -1.20 18.67 -23.37
N PRO A 243 -1.09 18.27 -24.64
CA PRO A 243 -1.57 19.10 -25.74
C PRO A 243 -3.09 19.20 -25.66
N LYS A 244 -3.62 20.43 -25.71
CA LYS A 244 -5.05 20.73 -25.70
C LYS A 244 -5.46 21.33 -27.05
N THR A 245 -6.65 21.00 -27.51
CA THR A 245 -7.26 21.59 -28.71
C THR A 245 -8.77 21.71 -28.53
N THR A 246 -9.48 22.27 -29.51
CA THR A 246 -10.94 22.38 -29.49
C THR A 246 -11.59 21.00 -29.46
N LYS A 247 -12.81 20.88 -28.92
CA LYS A 247 -13.51 19.59 -28.85
C LYS A 247 -13.71 18.94 -30.22
N GLU A 248 -13.93 19.76 -31.24
CA GLU A 248 -14.03 19.35 -32.64
C GLU A 248 -12.76 18.59 -33.04
N HIS A 249 -11.60 19.24 -33.03
CA HIS A 249 -10.33 18.61 -33.44
C HIS A 249 -9.87 17.50 -32.49
N ALA A 250 -10.17 17.60 -31.18
CA ALA A 250 -9.76 16.58 -30.21
C ALA A 250 -10.31 15.19 -30.53
N THR A 251 -11.50 15.14 -31.16
CA THR A 251 -12.21 13.89 -31.46
C THR A 251 -12.12 13.52 -32.93
N SER A 252 -12.27 14.49 -33.84
CA SER A 252 -12.34 14.23 -35.29
C SER A 252 -10.98 14.27 -36.00
N ASP A 253 -9.98 14.99 -35.45
CA ASP A 253 -8.68 15.15 -36.12
C ASP A 253 -7.74 13.97 -35.81
N VAL A 254 -7.59 13.07 -36.79
CA VAL A 254 -6.64 11.94 -36.74
C VAL A 254 -5.20 12.45 -36.53
N LYS A 255 -4.81 13.58 -37.15
CA LYS A 255 -3.44 14.12 -37.03
C LYS A 255 -3.16 14.59 -35.62
N PHE A 256 -4.12 15.23 -34.96
CA PHE A 256 -3.97 15.66 -33.57
C PHE A 256 -3.85 14.45 -32.63
N ARG A 257 -4.70 13.43 -32.80
CA ARG A 257 -4.62 12.20 -31.99
C ARG A 257 -3.28 11.51 -32.16
N LYS A 258 -2.77 11.40 -33.39
CA LYS A 258 -1.43 10.88 -33.69
C LYS A 258 -0.34 11.73 -33.04
N PHE A 259 -0.36 13.04 -33.25
CA PHE A 259 0.61 13.96 -32.66
C PHE A 259 0.67 13.83 -31.14
N ARG A 260 -0.48 13.77 -30.46
CA ARG A 260 -0.54 13.59 -29.01
C ARG A 260 0.11 12.30 -28.55
N ARG A 261 -0.12 11.19 -29.27
CA ARG A 261 0.49 9.88 -28.94
C ARG A 261 2.00 9.89 -29.20
N GLN A 262 2.43 10.41 -30.35
CA GLN A 262 3.86 10.49 -30.66
C GLN A 262 4.61 11.47 -29.76
N LEU A 263 3.98 12.58 -29.35
CA LEU A 263 4.54 13.53 -28.39
C LEU A 263 4.88 12.84 -27.06
N PHE A 264 3.99 11.96 -26.58
CA PHE A 264 4.23 11.16 -25.38
C PHE A 264 5.47 10.26 -25.55
N HIS A 265 5.52 9.46 -26.62
CA HIS A 265 6.64 8.55 -26.89
C HIS A 265 7.97 9.28 -27.10
N CYS A 266 7.98 10.35 -27.89
CA CYS A 266 9.16 11.20 -28.09
C CYS A 266 9.64 11.84 -26.79
N SER A 267 8.72 12.25 -25.91
CA SER A 267 9.08 12.83 -24.62
C SER A 267 9.77 11.80 -23.73
N LEU A 268 9.22 10.58 -23.62
CA LEU A 268 9.84 9.50 -22.83
C LEU A 268 11.21 9.10 -23.37
N SER A 269 11.31 8.90 -24.69
CA SER A 269 12.58 8.59 -25.35
C SER A 269 13.66 9.66 -25.07
N LYS A 270 13.27 10.95 -25.11
CA LYS A 270 14.19 12.06 -24.82
C LYS A 270 14.59 12.14 -23.36
N ILE A 271 13.64 11.94 -22.43
CA ILE A 271 13.89 11.97 -20.98
C ILE A 271 14.86 10.84 -20.59
N LEU A 272 14.67 9.65 -21.13
CA LEU A 272 15.43 8.44 -20.79
C LEU A 272 16.73 8.29 -21.60
N GLU A 273 17.02 9.21 -22.53
CA GLU A 273 18.18 9.13 -23.42
C GLU A 273 19.51 8.96 -22.68
N THR A 274 19.66 9.60 -21.52
CA THR A 274 20.87 9.55 -20.70
C THR A 274 21.20 8.16 -20.15
N LEU A 275 20.23 7.24 -20.11
CA LEU A 275 20.42 5.86 -19.69
C LEU A 275 20.93 4.94 -20.81
N ARG A 276 20.79 5.31 -22.09
CA ARG A 276 21.15 4.45 -23.23
C ARG A 276 22.58 3.90 -23.15
N PRO A 277 23.62 4.70 -22.86
CA PRO A 277 24.98 4.18 -22.79
C PRO A 277 25.16 3.14 -21.68
N GLY A 278 24.52 3.36 -20.53
CA GLY A 278 24.59 2.48 -19.37
C GLY A 278 23.74 1.21 -19.48
N ILE A 279 22.88 1.10 -20.51
CA ILE A 279 22.11 -0.11 -20.81
C ILE A 279 22.96 -1.14 -21.57
N THR A 280 23.84 -0.67 -22.45
CA THR A 280 24.69 -1.56 -23.26
C THR A 280 26.05 -1.79 -22.60
N LYS A 281 26.63 -0.78 -21.95
CA LYS A 281 27.93 -0.87 -21.28
C LYS A 281 27.81 -0.51 -19.81
N TYR A 282 28.60 -1.13 -18.95
CA TYR A 282 28.58 -0.80 -17.54
C TYR A 282 29.03 0.64 -17.26
N GLU A 283 28.47 1.22 -16.21
CA GLU A 283 28.94 2.45 -15.59
C GLU A 283 29.38 2.19 -14.16
N VAL A 284 30.17 3.08 -13.56
CA VAL A 284 30.55 2.97 -12.16
C VAL A 284 29.63 3.85 -11.32
N ALA A 285 28.92 3.26 -10.36
CA ALA A 285 28.04 3.98 -9.45
C ALA A 285 28.31 3.58 -7.99
N ARG A 286 28.07 4.52 -7.07
CA ARG A 286 28.18 4.31 -5.63
C ARG A 286 26.86 3.82 -5.05
N PHE A 287 26.94 2.91 -4.10
CA PHE A 287 25.79 2.31 -3.43
C PHE A 287 25.67 2.77 -1.96
N GLY A 288 24.51 2.53 -1.34
CA GLY A 288 24.24 2.90 0.06
C GLY A 288 25.15 2.23 1.09
N ASP A 289 25.75 1.09 0.74
CA ASP A 289 26.79 0.41 1.52
C ASP A 289 28.19 1.04 1.39
N ARG A 290 28.30 2.10 0.58
CA ARG A 290 29.49 2.92 0.30
C ARG A 290 30.51 2.28 -0.64
N HIS A 291 30.22 1.12 -1.22
CA HIS A 291 31.06 0.57 -2.29
C HIS A 291 30.64 1.14 -3.64
N PHE A 292 31.60 1.24 -4.56
CA PHE A 292 31.28 1.41 -5.97
C PHE A 292 31.04 0.04 -6.59
N ARG A 293 30.18 -0.02 -7.61
CA ARG A 293 29.95 -1.21 -8.43
C ARG A 293 29.82 -0.81 -9.88
N ARG A 294 30.16 -1.76 -10.77
CA ARG A 294 29.79 -1.69 -12.18
C ARG A 294 28.29 -1.94 -12.31
N VAL A 295 27.56 -1.05 -12.97
CA VAL A 295 26.11 -1.04 -13.11
C VAL A 295 25.73 -1.12 -14.58
N ILE A 296 24.84 -2.03 -14.91
CA ILE A 296 24.17 -2.08 -16.21
C ILE A 296 22.69 -1.81 -15.97
N TYR A 297 22.16 -0.80 -16.63
CA TYR A 297 20.75 -0.42 -16.53
C TYR A 297 19.90 -1.27 -17.48
N GLY A 298 18.61 -1.36 -17.20
CA GLY A 298 17.59 -1.85 -18.13
C GLY A 298 16.27 -1.16 -17.87
N LEU A 299 15.44 -0.98 -18.90
CA LEU A 299 14.06 -0.54 -18.68
C LEU A 299 13.26 -1.73 -18.18
N GLY A 300 12.68 -1.59 -16.99
CA GLY A 300 11.86 -2.60 -16.34
C GLY A 300 10.36 -2.30 -16.49
N PRO A 301 9.53 -2.86 -15.59
CA PRO A 301 8.09 -2.74 -15.69
C PRO A 301 7.59 -1.28 -15.71
N TYR A 302 6.51 -1.06 -16.47
CA TYR A 302 5.80 0.20 -16.55
C TYR A 302 4.43 0.09 -15.86
N ILE A 303 4.22 0.90 -14.82
CA ILE A 303 2.98 0.99 -14.04
C ILE A 303 2.06 2.04 -14.68
N ALA A 304 0.93 1.60 -15.20
CA ALA A 304 -0.04 2.45 -15.90
C ALA A 304 -1.45 1.85 -15.82
N ASP A 305 -2.47 2.72 -15.89
CA ASP A 305 -3.85 2.28 -16.05
C ASP A 305 -4.11 1.74 -17.47
N TYR A 306 -5.29 1.18 -17.73
CA TYR A 306 -5.57 0.55 -19.03
C TYR A 306 -5.45 1.53 -20.22
N GLU A 307 -5.90 2.77 -20.08
CA GLU A 307 -5.85 3.74 -21.19
C GLU A 307 -4.41 4.17 -21.48
N GLU A 308 -3.57 4.28 -20.45
CA GLU A 308 -2.14 4.50 -20.61
C GLU A 308 -1.38 3.27 -21.09
N GLN A 309 -1.76 2.05 -20.68
CA GLN A 309 -1.21 0.80 -21.24
C GLN A 309 -1.46 0.72 -22.75
N VAL A 310 -2.66 1.09 -23.20
CA VAL A 310 -3.02 1.17 -24.62
C VAL A 310 -2.15 2.21 -25.36
N LEU A 311 -1.87 3.35 -24.73
CA LEU A 311 -0.98 4.38 -25.27
C LEU A 311 0.47 3.89 -25.38
N LEU A 312 0.98 3.24 -24.32
CA LEU A 312 2.35 2.73 -24.22
C LEU A 312 2.64 1.63 -25.24
N THR A 313 1.71 0.69 -25.38
CA THR A 313 1.84 -0.46 -26.28
C THR A 313 1.39 -0.16 -27.71
N CYS A 314 1.00 1.08 -28.02
CA CYS A 314 0.52 1.50 -29.33
C CYS A 314 -0.59 0.61 -29.90
N ILE A 315 -1.52 0.16 -29.04
CA ILE A 315 -2.67 -0.64 -29.48
C ILE A 315 -3.96 0.19 -29.55
N MET A 316 -5.01 -0.44 -30.04
CA MET A 316 -6.37 0.04 -29.97
C MET A 316 -7.02 -0.25 -28.62
N ARG A 317 -7.87 0.67 -28.18
CA ARG A 317 -8.74 0.45 -27.03
C ARG A 317 -9.67 -0.74 -27.29
N GLY A 318 -9.88 -1.57 -26.27
CA GLY A 318 -10.63 -2.83 -26.33
C GLY A 318 -9.75 -4.07 -26.54
N TRP A 319 -8.47 -3.90 -26.89
CA TRP A 319 -7.52 -5.00 -27.03
C TRP A 319 -6.67 -5.18 -25.77
N CYS A 320 -6.06 -6.36 -25.63
CA CYS A 320 -5.11 -6.65 -24.57
C CYS A 320 -3.71 -6.10 -24.93
N PRO A 321 -3.02 -5.38 -24.03
CA PRO A 321 -1.65 -4.90 -24.26
C PRO A 321 -0.60 -6.02 -24.27
N ARG A 322 -0.95 -7.21 -23.76
CA ARG A 322 -0.01 -8.32 -23.54
C ARG A 322 -0.22 -9.54 -24.43
N CYS A 323 -1.45 -9.86 -24.81
CA CYS A 323 -1.75 -11.05 -25.61
C CYS A 323 -2.44 -10.68 -26.93
N LEU A 324 -2.51 -11.67 -27.81
CA LEU A 324 -3.09 -11.58 -29.14
C LEU A 324 -4.61 -11.82 -29.17
N SER A 325 -5.26 -11.94 -28.00
CA SER A 325 -6.71 -12.19 -27.92
C SER A 325 -7.50 -11.09 -28.62
N SER A 326 -8.52 -11.50 -29.38
CA SER A 326 -9.38 -10.58 -30.13
C SER A 326 -10.22 -9.73 -29.18
N ARG A 327 -10.44 -8.45 -29.52
CA ARG A 327 -11.32 -7.57 -28.74
C ARG A 327 -12.76 -8.06 -28.61
N ILE A 328 -13.20 -8.95 -29.50
CA ILE A 328 -14.58 -9.49 -29.51
C ILE A 328 -14.69 -10.70 -28.57
N ASN A 329 -13.58 -11.43 -28.39
CA ASN A 329 -13.51 -12.58 -27.49
C ASN A 329 -12.15 -12.62 -26.79
N LEU A 330 -12.02 -11.81 -25.74
CA LEU A 330 -10.75 -11.72 -25.01
C LEU A 330 -10.41 -12.99 -24.22
N ASP A 331 -11.38 -13.84 -23.89
CA ASP A 331 -11.15 -15.03 -23.05
C ASP A 331 -10.70 -16.26 -23.85
N GLU A 332 -10.56 -16.14 -25.17
CA GLU A 332 -9.91 -17.16 -25.99
C GLU A 332 -8.40 -17.23 -25.71
N PRO A 333 -7.84 -18.45 -25.54
CA PRO A 333 -6.41 -18.63 -25.41
C PRO A 333 -5.66 -18.02 -26.60
N ALA A 334 -4.71 -17.14 -26.32
CA ALA A 334 -3.91 -16.48 -27.34
C ALA A 334 -2.43 -16.43 -26.95
N GLY A 335 -1.57 -16.31 -27.96
CA GLY A 335 -0.14 -16.06 -27.75
C GLY A 335 0.14 -14.67 -27.17
N TRP A 336 1.40 -14.44 -26.82
CA TRP A 336 1.88 -13.15 -26.30
C TRP A 336 2.20 -12.18 -27.44
N ARG A 337 1.98 -10.89 -27.18
CA ARG A 337 2.55 -9.81 -28.00
C ARG A 337 4.01 -9.65 -27.62
N CYS A 338 4.83 -9.37 -28.62
CA CYS A 338 6.22 -8.98 -28.44
C CYS A 338 6.61 -8.01 -29.55
N HIS A 339 7.69 -7.25 -29.32
CA HIS A 339 8.25 -6.32 -30.29
C HIS A 339 8.49 -7.00 -31.64
N HIS A 340 9.13 -8.18 -31.64
CA HIS A 340 9.43 -8.90 -32.87
C HIS A 340 8.18 -9.21 -33.70
N HIS A 341 7.10 -9.65 -33.06
CA HIS A 341 5.84 -9.92 -33.74
C HIS A 341 5.22 -8.63 -34.31
N THR A 342 5.20 -7.56 -33.53
CA THR A 342 4.68 -6.26 -33.95
C THR A 342 5.49 -5.69 -35.12
N ASP A 343 6.81 -5.77 -35.09
CA ASP A 343 7.70 -5.26 -36.15
C ASP A 343 7.46 -6.01 -37.47
N VAL A 344 7.39 -7.35 -37.44
CA VAL A 344 7.09 -8.16 -38.63
C VAL A 344 5.72 -7.78 -39.23
N LEU A 345 4.70 -7.56 -38.39
CA LEU A 345 3.39 -7.12 -38.87
C LEU A 345 3.44 -5.71 -39.47
N VAL A 346 4.22 -4.80 -38.90
CA VAL A 346 4.36 -3.42 -39.38
C VAL A 346 5.12 -3.36 -40.70
N GLU A 347 6.11 -4.24 -40.90
CA GLU A 347 6.89 -4.32 -42.14
C GLU A 347 6.07 -4.88 -43.32
N GLU A 348 5.22 -5.88 -43.08
CA GLU A 348 4.49 -6.61 -44.13
C GLU A 348 3.03 -6.14 -44.29
N GLY A 349 2.44 -5.53 -43.25
CA GLY A 349 1.02 -5.21 -43.19
C GLY A 349 0.66 -3.80 -43.67
N THR A 350 -0.61 -3.61 -44.07
CA THR A 350 -1.17 -2.27 -44.28
C THR A 350 -1.63 -1.68 -42.95
N LEU A 351 -1.68 -0.34 -42.85
CA LEU A 351 -2.17 0.33 -41.64
C LEU A 351 -3.61 -0.08 -41.27
N ASP A 352 -4.46 -0.32 -42.28
CA ASP A 352 -5.84 -0.77 -42.05
C ASP A 352 -5.87 -2.19 -41.49
N ALA A 353 -5.07 -3.12 -42.03
CA ALA A 353 -4.99 -4.49 -41.51
C ALA A 353 -4.43 -4.52 -40.09
N LEU A 354 -3.36 -3.77 -39.81
CA LEU A 354 -2.80 -3.62 -38.47
C LEU A 354 -3.83 -3.14 -37.46
N TRP A 355 -4.62 -2.13 -37.85
CA TRP A 355 -5.65 -1.55 -37.02
C TRP A 355 -6.80 -2.54 -36.79
N ASP A 356 -7.43 -3.04 -37.84
CA ASP A 356 -8.67 -3.83 -37.74
C ASP A 356 -8.45 -5.26 -37.25
N GLU A 357 -7.40 -5.94 -37.72
CA GLU A 357 -7.17 -7.37 -37.45
C GLU A 357 -6.29 -7.62 -36.22
N TYR A 358 -5.31 -6.75 -35.96
CA TYR A 358 -4.32 -6.95 -34.90
C TYR A 358 -4.43 -5.94 -33.75
N GLY A 359 -5.24 -4.89 -33.92
CA GLY A 359 -5.39 -3.82 -32.94
C GLY A 359 -4.13 -2.98 -32.75
N ILE A 360 -3.24 -2.90 -33.75
CA ILE A 360 -1.96 -2.19 -33.70
C ILE A 360 -2.08 -0.83 -34.39
N VAL A 361 -1.48 0.18 -33.78
CA VAL A 361 -1.42 1.54 -34.32
C VAL A 361 -0.06 1.70 -34.99
N GLY A 362 0.06 1.16 -36.21
CA GLY A 362 1.34 0.96 -36.92
C GLY A 362 2.03 2.23 -37.40
N ASP A 363 1.44 3.41 -37.21
CA ASP A 363 1.98 4.69 -37.66
C ASP A 363 2.64 5.52 -36.52
N LEU A 364 2.85 4.88 -35.37
CA LEU A 364 3.53 5.40 -34.19
C LEU A 364 4.81 4.60 -33.93
N ILE A 365 5.81 5.25 -33.34
CA ILE A 365 7.04 4.60 -32.89
C ILE A 365 7.02 4.57 -31.36
N PRO A 366 6.88 3.38 -30.73
CA PRO A 366 6.99 3.23 -29.28
C PRO A 366 8.37 3.67 -28.77
N PHE A 367 8.42 4.35 -27.62
CA PHE A 367 9.69 4.86 -27.10
C PHE A 367 10.68 3.76 -26.70
N MET A 368 10.22 2.56 -26.36
CA MET A 368 11.09 1.45 -25.93
C MET A 368 11.90 0.86 -27.09
N ASN A 369 11.50 1.05 -28.35
CA ASN A 369 12.26 0.61 -29.52
C ASN A 369 13.66 1.24 -29.60
N ASP A 370 13.86 2.37 -28.91
CA ASP A 370 15.13 3.08 -28.81
C ASP A 370 16.12 2.46 -27.80
N PHE A 371 15.71 1.44 -27.04
CA PHE A 371 16.46 0.88 -25.92
C PHE A 371 16.62 -0.63 -26.05
N ALA A 372 17.85 -1.13 -25.86
CA ALA A 372 18.11 -2.56 -25.90
C ALA A 372 17.42 -3.30 -24.74
N ARG A 373 16.92 -4.51 -25.02
CA ARG A 373 16.26 -5.40 -24.06
C ARG A 373 14.99 -4.81 -23.40
N ALA A 374 14.32 -3.88 -24.07
CA ALA A 374 13.10 -3.24 -23.58
C ALA A 374 11.91 -3.58 -24.51
N ASP A 375 11.10 -4.58 -24.14
CA ASP A 375 9.85 -4.91 -24.84
C ASP A 375 8.64 -4.40 -24.04
N ILE A 376 7.92 -3.42 -24.57
CA ILE A 376 6.81 -2.81 -23.82
C ILE A 376 5.68 -3.81 -23.55
N HIS A 377 5.44 -4.79 -24.42
CA HIS A 377 4.38 -5.78 -24.24
C HIS A 377 4.70 -6.75 -23.10
N GLU A 378 5.98 -7.06 -22.90
CA GLU A 378 6.46 -7.85 -21.76
C GLU A 378 6.52 -7.02 -20.47
N LEU A 379 6.70 -5.70 -20.56
CA LEU A 379 6.98 -4.84 -19.40
C LEU A 379 5.76 -4.13 -18.80
N ILE A 380 4.54 -4.31 -19.33
CA ILE A 380 3.34 -3.74 -18.69
C ILE A 380 3.09 -4.35 -17.31
N ALA A 381 3.23 -3.58 -16.23
CA ALA A 381 2.96 -4.05 -14.87
C ALA A 381 1.44 -4.27 -14.64
N PRO A 382 1.06 -5.19 -13.74
CA PRO A 382 -0.33 -5.32 -13.31
C PRO A 382 -0.79 -4.07 -12.55
N ASP A 383 -2.07 -3.72 -12.69
CA ASP A 383 -2.65 -2.57 -12.02
C ASP A 383 -3.80 -3.01 -11.10
N ILE A 384 -3.47 -3.30 -9.84
CA ILE A 384 -4.45 -3.77 -8.84
C ILE A 384 -5.57 -2.74 -8.64
N LEU A 385 -5.26 -1.43 -8.62
CA LEU A 385 -6.27 -0.42 -8.36
C LEU A 385 -7.24 -0.27 -9.52
N HIS A 386 -6.75 -0.12 -10.76
CA HIS A 386 -7.61 0.14 -11.90
C HIS A 386 -8.18 -1.13 -12.51
N GLN A 387 -7.49 -2.27 -12.46
CA GLN A 387 -7.99 -3.55 -13.00
C GLN A 387 -8.87 -4.29 -11.99
N LEU A 388 -8.42 -4.51 -10.75
CA LEU A 388 -9.16 -5.30 -9.77
C LEU A 388 -10.21 -4.45 -9.04
N ILE A 389 -9.79 -3.36 -8.38
CA ILE A 389 -10.65 -2.61 -7.46
C ILE A 389 -11.66 -1.71 -8.20
N LYS A 390 -11.19 -0.84 -9.10
CA LYS A 390 -12.08 0.04 -9.88
C LYS A 390 -12.73 -0.71 -11.03
N GLY A 391 -11.96 -1.46 -11.82
CA GLY A 391 -12.44 -2.18 -12.99
C GLY A 391 -13.38 -3.33 -12.63
N THR A 392 -12.81 -4.47 -12.25
CA THR A 392 -13.56 -5.72 -12.09
C THR A 392 -14.56 -5.65 -10.94
N PHE A 393 -14.18 -5.12 -9.77
CA PHE A 393 -15.12 -5.01 -8.65
C PHE A 393 -16.17 -3.92 -8.86
N LYS A 394 -15.76 -2.64 -8.97
CA LYS A 394 -16.73 -1.52 -8.96
C LYS A 394 -17.47 -1.33 -10.28
N ASP A 395 -16.73 -1.22 -11.39
CA ASP A 395 -17.30 -0.86 -12.69
C ASP A 395 -18.00 -2.06 -13.35
N HIS A 396 -17.65 -3.29 -12.97
CA HIS A 396 -18.28 -4.51 -13.50
C HIS A 396 -19.17 -5.17 -12.46
N LEU A 397 -18.63 -5.88 -11.46
CA LEU A 397 -19.43 -6.74 -10.58
C LEU A 397 -20.51 -5.99 -9.79
N VAL A 398 -20.19 -4.86 -9.14
CA VAL A 398 -21.19 -4.06 -8.40
C VAL A 398 -22.26 -3.48 -9.34
N ASP A 399 -21.86 -2.97 -10.51
CA ASP A 399 -22.79 -2.48 -11.54
C ASP A 399 -23.71 -3.60 -12.06
N TRP A 400 -23.20 -4.81 -12.21
CA TRP A 400 -23.99 -5.97 -12.65
C TRP A 400 -25.00 -6.42 -11.60
N ILE A 401 -24.66 -6.34 -10.31
CA ILE A 401 -25.62 -6.59 -9.22
C ILE A 401 -26.75 -5.56 -9.27
N GLU A 402 -26.44 -4.27 -9.41
CA GLU A 402 -27.47 -3.23 -9.51
C GLU A 402 -28.38 -3.46 -10.74
N LYS A 403 -27.80 -3.77 -11.91
CA LYS A 403 -28.55 -4.10 -13.13
C LYS A 403 -29.46 -5.31 -12.94
N TYR A 404 -28.93 -6.39 -12.36
CA TYR A 404 -29.71 -7.58 -12.06
C TYR A 404 -30.92 -7.27 -11.18
N LEU A 405 -30.74 -6.50 -10.10
CA LEU A 405 -31.84 -6.15 -9.20
C LEU A 405 -32.95 -5.37 -9.90
N TYR A 406 -32.60 -4.43 -10.80
CA TYR A 406 -33.59 -3.71 -11.62
C TYR A 406 -34.26 -4.57 -12.70
N GLN A 407 -33.61 -5.63 -13.18
CA GLN A 407 -34.19 -6.58 -14.12
C GLN A 407 -35.11 -7.59 -13.43
N ALA A 408 -34.70 -8.11 -12.28
CA ALA A 408 -35.39 -9.18 -11.53
C ALA A 408 -36.59 -8.66 -10.72
N HIS A 409 -36.61 -7.38 -10.37
CA HIS A 409 -37.63 -6.79 -9.50
C HIS A 409 -38.29 -5.55 -10.09
N SER A 410 -39.45 -5.18 -9.56
CA SER A 410 -40.04 -3.87 -9.87
C SER A 410 -39.08 -2.75 -9.44
N LYS A 411 -39.07 -1.62 -10.14
CA LYS A 411 -38.19 -0.48 -9.80
C LYS A 411 -38.22 -0.12 -8.30
N LYS A 412 -39.43 -0.10 -7.72
CA LYS A 412 -39.64 0.21 -6.30
C LYS A 412 -39.05 -0.86 -5.38
N ASP A 413 -39.16 -2.13 -5.74
CA ASP A 413 -38.60 -3.23 -4.95
C ASP A 413 -37.08 -3.30 -5.07
N ALA A 414 -36.53 -3.05 -6.26
CA ALA A 414 -35.09 -2.94 -6.49
C ALA A 414 -34.49 -1.82 -5.63
N GLU A 415 -35.08 -0.61 -5.66
CA GLU A 415 -34.66 0.52 -4.81
C GLU A 415 -34.72 0.16 -3.32
N ARG A 416 -35.77 -0.53 -2.87
CA ARG A 416 -35.90 -0.99 -1.48
C ARG A 416 -34.84 -2.02 -1.09
N ILE A 417 -34.44 -2.91 -2.01
CA ILE A 417 -33.38 -3.89 -1.76
C ILE A 417 -32.02 -3.19 -1.69
N ILE A 418 -31.75 -2.26 -2.61
CA ILE A 418 -30.54 -1.44 -2.61
C ILE A 418 -30.41 -0.64 -1.30
N ASP A 419 -31.51 -0.03 -0.83
CA ASP A 419 -31.55 0.66 0.45
C ASP A 419 -31.24 -0.28 1.63
N ASP A 420 -31.70 -1.54 1.60
CA ASP A 420 -31.37 -2.51 2.65
C ASP A 420 -29.92 -2.98 2.57
N ILE A 421 -29.36 -3.18 1.37
CA ILE A 421 -27.93 -3.45 1.17
C ILE A 421 -27.09 -2.33 1.80
N ASP A 422 -27.46 -1.07 1.57
CA ASP A 422 -26.83 0.09 2.18
C ASP A 422 -26.95 0.10 3.71
N ARG A 423 -28.10 -0.33 4.24
CA ARG A 423 -28.30 -0.51 5.67
C ARG A 423 -27.45 -1.63 6.26
N ARG A 424 -27.31 -2.76 5.56
CA ARG A 424 -26.42 -3.86 5.95
C ARG A 424 -24.98 -3.36 6.08
N ILE A 425 -24.49 -2.66 5.05
CA ILE A 425 -23.15 -2.05 5.07
C ILE A 425 -23.01 -1.06 6.23
N ALA A 426 -24.01 -0.21 6.48
CA ALA A 426 -23.97 0.77 7.57
C ALA A 426 -23.99 0.14 8.98
N ALA A 427 -24.63 -1.03 9.12
CA ALA A 427 -24.73 -1.79 10.36
C ALA A 427 -23.44 -2.53 10.72
N VAL A 428 -22.47 -2.62 9.80
CA VAL A 428 -21.17 -3.27 10.08
C VAL A 428 -20.48 -2.58 11.27
N PRO A 429 -20.02 -3.36 12.29
CA PRO A 429 -19.32 -2.84 13.45
C PRO A 429 -18.04 -2.08 13.10
N ALA A 430 -17.57 -1.23 14.01
CA ALA A 430 -16.30 -0.55 13.82
C ALA A 430 -15.12 -1.53 13.94
N PHE A 431 -14.16 -1.43 13.02
CA PHE A 431 -12.92 -2.19 13.03
C PHE A 431 -11.73 -1.26 12.76
N ALA A 432 -10.57 -1.55 13.35
CA ALA A 432 -9.37 -0.73 13.16
C ALA A 432 -8.90 -0.82 11.69
N GLY A 433 -8.58 0.32 11.07
CA GLY A 433 -8.15 0.37 9.67
C GLY A 433 -9.25 0.08 8.62
N LEU A 434 -10.50 -0.13 9.03
CA LEU A 434 -11.64 -0.28 8.12
C LEU A 434 -12.51 0.97 8.13
N TRP A 435 -12.66 1.61 6.97
CA TRP A 435 -13.56 2.75 6.80
C TRP A 435 -15.02 2.32 6.94
N ARG A 436 -15.85 3.16 7.56
CA ARG A 436 -17.28 2.91 7.74
C ARG A 436 -18.09 3.71 6.73
N PHE A 437 -19.25 3.16 6.36
CA PHE A 437 -20.20 3.80 5.46
C PHE A 437 -21.52 4.07 6.19
N PRO A 438 -21.67 5.20 6.91
CA PRO A 438 -22.89 5.50 7.66
C PRO A 438 -24.17 5.58 6.82
N GLN A 439 -24.02 5.83 5.51
CA GLN A 439 -25.11 5.97 4.54
C GLN A 439 -25.04 4.91 3.41
N GLY A 440 -24.30 3.81 3.61
CA GLY A 440 -24.11 2.79 2.57
C GLY A 440 -23.34 3.30 1.35
N GLN A 441 -23.75 2.89 0.14
CA GLN A 441 -23.03 3.12 -1.12
C GLN A 441 -23.44 4.42 -1.86
N GLY A 442 -24.26 5.28 -1.26
CA GLY A 442 -24.78 6.52 -1.86
C GLY A 442 -23.78 7.66 -2.14
N PHE A 443 -22.48 7.38 -2.32
CA PHE A 443 -21.45 8.40 -2.56
C PHE A 443 -21.41 8.85 -4.02
N LYS A 444 -21.38 10.18 -4.25
CA LYS A 444 -21.25 10.78 -5.58
C LYS A 444 -19.84 10.62 -6.20
N GLN A 445 -18.82 10.44 -5.36
CA GLN A 445 -17.43 10.23 -5.77
C GLN A 445 -16.82 9.18 -4.86
N TRP A 446 -16.25 8.14 -5.45
CA TRP A 446 -15.56 7.06 -4.76
C TRP A 446 -14.05 7.23 -4.87
N THR A 447 -13.34 7.18 -3.75
CA THR A 447 -11.87 7.06 -3.75
C THR A 447 -11.44 5.60 -3.82
N GLY A 448 -10.16 5.36 -4.14
CA GLY A 448 -9.61 3.99 -4.13
C GLY A 448 -9.73 3.30 -2.77
N ASP A 449 -9.60 4.04 -1.67
CA ASP A 449 -9.71 3.49 -0.32
C ASP A 449 -11.17 3.22 0.08
N ASP A 450 -12.12 4.05 -0.38
CA ASP A 450 -13.55 3.78 -0.22
C ASP A 450 -13.93 2.46 -0.91
N LEU A 451 -13.45 2.23 -2.14
CA LEU A 451 -13.73 0.99 -2.86
C LEU A 451 -13.10 -0.24 -2.17
N LYS A 452 -11.85 -0.13 -1.70
CA LYS A 452 -11.20 -1.20 -0.93
C LYS A 452 -11.98 -1.52 0.34
N ALA A 453 -12.51 -0.52 1.05
CA ALA A 453 -13.31 -0.75 2.25
C ALA A 453 -14.66 -1.40 1.92
N LEU A 454 -15.31 -0.99 0.81
CA LEU A 454 -16.56 -1.61 0.35
C LEU A 454 -16.37 -3.10 0.02
N MET A 455 -15.29 -3.47 -0.68
CA MET A 455 -14.95 -4.87 -1.01
C MET A 455 -14.98 -5.81 0.21
N LYS A 456 -14.59 -5.31 1.38
CA LYS A 456 -14.45 -6.10 2.61
C LYS A 456 -15.78 -6.41 3.30
N VAL A 457 -16.87 -5.77 2.89
CA VAL A 457 -18.19 -5.87 3.53
C VAL A 457 -19.34 -6.16 2.56
N TYR A 458 -19.10 -5.99 1.25
CA TYR A 458 -20.15 -6.08 0.23
C TYR A 458 -20.71 -7.50 0.06
N LEU A 459 -19.85 -8.54 0.12
CA LEU A 459 -20.25 -9.94 -0.06
C LEU A 459 -21.39 -10.35 0.89
N SER A 460 -21.23 -10.05 2.18
CA SER A 460 -22.25 -10.32 3.21
C SER A 460 -23.50 -9.45 3.06
N ALA A 461 -23.38 -8.27 2.44
CA ALA A 461 -24.52 -7.37 2.29
C ALA A 461 -25.50 -7.84 1.20
N ILE A 462 -24.98 -8.41 0.10
CA ILE A 462 -25.80 -8.88 -1.03
C ILE A 462 -26.38 -10.29 -0.82
N GLU A 463 -25.83 -11.05 0.12
CA GLU A 463 -26.29 -12.41 0.42
C GLU A 463 -27.79 -12.45 0.77
N GLY A 464 -28.52 -13.39 0.16
CA GLY A 464 -29.97 -13.53 0.32
C GLY A 464 -30.82 -12.62 -0.58
N TYR A 465 -30.21 -11.67 -1.30
CA TYR A 465 -30.88 -10.84 -2.32
C TYR A 465 -30.57 -11.24 -3.76
N VAL A 466 -29.47 -11.96 -3.98
CA VAL A 466 -29.02 -12.36 -5.32
C VAL A 466 -28.86 -13.88 -5.41
N PRO A 467 -28.87 -14.47 -6.62
CA PRO A 467 -28.57 -15.88 -6.82
C PRO A 467 -27.23 -16.26 -6.19
N VAL A 468 -27.16 -17.47 -5.64
CA VAL A 468 -25.97 -17.96 -4.92
C VAL A 468 -24.72 -17.94 -5.80
N ASP A 469 -24.84 -18.22 -7.11
CA ASP A 469 -23.72 -18.16 -8.05
C ASP A 469 -23.10 -16.76 -8.16
N MET A 470 -23.88 -15.69 -7.96
CA MET A 470 -23.34 -14.33 -7.88
C MET A 470 -22.53 -14.14 -6.59
N VAL A 471 -22.99 -14.69 -5.47
CA VAL A 471 -22.23 -14.70 -4.20
C VAL A 471 -20.91 -15.46 -4.38
N TRP A 472 -20.94 -16.64 -5.00
CA TRP A 472 -19.75 -17.42 -5.33
C TRP A 472 -18.79 -16.68 -6.27
N THR A 473 -19.32 -15.92 -7.23
CA THR A 473 -18.51 -15.05 -8.11
C THR A 473 -17.72 -14.03 -7.30
N PHE A 474 -18.38 -13.29 -6.39
CA PHE A 474 -17.69 -12.32 -5.53
C PHE A 474 -16.71 -13.00 -4.58
N ARG A 475 -17.06 -14.16 -4.01
CA ARG A 475 -16.15 -14.94 -3.16
C ARG A 475 -14.87 -15.31 -3.93
N ALA A 476 -15.01 -15.93 -5.10
CA ALA A 476 -13.87 -16.36 -5.91
C ALA A 476 -12.99 -15.17 -6.33
N PHE A 477 -13.60 -14.05 -6.70
CA PHE A 477 -12.90 -12.82 -7.03
C PHE A 477 -12.15 -12.23 -5.82
N LEU A 478 -12.77 -12.21 -4.64
CA LEU A 478 -12.11 -11.74 -3.41
C LEU A 478 -10.93 -12.64 -3.03
N GLU A 479 -11.11 -13.96 -3.06
CA GLU A 479 -10.03 -14.94 -2.82
C GLU A 479 -8.85 -14.69 -3.79
N PHE A 480 -9.12 -14.57 -5.10
CA PHE A 480 -8.11 -14.19 -6.10
C PHE A 480 -7.39 -12.90 -5.70
N CYS A 481 -8.15 -11.85 -5.39
CA CYS A 481 -7.59 -10.54 -5.04
C CYS A 481 -6.70 -10.58 -3.79
N TYR A 482 -7.04 -11.39 -2.78
CA TYR A 482 -6.25 -11.52 -1.56
C TYR A 482 -4.98 -12.35 -1.79
N LEU A 483 -5.07 -13.41 -2.59
CA LEU A 483 -3.93 -14.28 -2.92
C LEU A 483 -2.84 -13.56 -3.75
N VAL A 484 -3.22 -12.83 -4.80
CA VAL A 484 -2.26 -12.09 -5.66
C VAL A 484 -1.56 -10.92 -4.95
N ARG A 485 -2.04 -10.55 -3.75
CA ARG A 485 -1.49 -9.49 -2.90
C ARG A 485 -0.71 -10.01 -1.69
N ARG A 486 -0.44 -11.32 -1.62
CA ARG A 486 0.47 -11.85 -0.60
C ARG A 486 1.88 -11.28 -0.79
N SER A 487 2.57 -11.06 0.32
CA SER A 487 3.96 -10.58 0.32
C SER A 487 4.95 -11.61 -0.22
N ILE A 488 4.64 -12.90 -0.03
CA ILE A 488 5.38 -14.04 -0.56
C ILE A 488 4.36 -14.90 -1.31
N ILE A 489 4.69 -15.28 -2.54
CA ILE A 489 3.89 -16.14 -3.37
C ILE A 489 4.71 -17.40 -3.64
N THR A 490 4.15 -18.56 -3.37
CA THR A 490 4.76 -19.86 -3.64
C THR A 490 4.07 -20.56 -4.81
N GLU A 491 4.59 -21.69 -5.30
CA GLU A 491 3.91 -22.47 -6.35
C GLU A 491 2.51 -22.90 -5.91
N LYS A 492 2.34 -23.38 -4.68
CA LYS A 492 1.04 -23.68 -4.08
C LYS A 492 0.11 -22.46 -4.05
N THR A 493 0.66 -21.27 -3.79
CA THR A 493 -0.14 -20.04 -3.86
C THR A 493 -0.55 -19.72 -5.30
N LEU A 494 0.31 -19.97 -6.31
CA LEU A 494 -0.05 -19.81 -7.72
C LEU A 494 -1.16 -20.79 -8.14
N GLU A 495 -1.13 -22.03 -7.65
CA GLU A 495 -2.22 -22.99 -7.83
C GLU A 495 -3.53 -22.48 -7.23
N GLN A 496 -3.50 -21.95 -6.00
CA GLN A 496 -4.66 -21.32 -5.36
C GLN A 496 -5.20 -20.13 -6.16
N ILE A 497 -4.31 -19.30 -6.74
CA ILE A 497 -4.70 -18.17 -7.60
C ILE A 497 -5.41 -18.68 -8.85
N GLN A 498 -4.86 -19.72 -9.51
CA GLN A 498 -5.48 -20.31 -10.69
C GLN A 498 -6.85 -20.90 -10.36
N GLU A 499 -6.97 -21.63 -9.26
CA GLU A 499 -8.23 -22.25 -8.85
C GLU A 499 -9.30 -21.19 -8.53
N ALA A 500 -8.91 -20.09 -7.88
CA ALA A 500 -9.81 -18.97 -7.61
C ALA A 500 -10.25 -18.28 -8.92
N LEU A 501 -9.33 -18.09 -9.88
CA LEU A 501 -9.63 -17.52 -11.19
C LEU A 501 -10.57 -18.43 -12.00
N ASP A 502 -10.33 -19.75 -12.00
CA ASP A 502 -11.19 -20.71 -12.68
C ASP A 502 -12.59 -20.74 -12.06
N ARG A 503 -12.69 -20.69 -10.73
CA ARG A 503 -13.99 -20.53 -10.04
C ARG A 503 -14.67 -19.23 -10.44
N PHE A 504 -13.95 -18.12 -10.49
CA PHE A 504 -14.49 -16.84 -10.92
C PHE A 504 -15.06 -16.91 -12.34
N HIS A 505 -14.31 -17.45 -13.30
CA HIS A 505 -14.77 -17.61 -14.68
C HIS A 505 -15.97 -18.56 -14.84
N ARG A 506 -16.06 -19.60 -14.01
CA ARG A 506 -17.23 -20.49 -13.99
C ARG A 506 -18.46 -19.81 -13.41
N CYS A 507 -18.34 -19.19 -12.23
CA CYS A 507 -19.49 -18.60 -11.53
C CYS A 507 -20.01 -17.34 -12.23
N GLN A 508 -19.14 -16.53 -12.85
CA GLN A 508 -19.57 -15.30 -13.52
C GLN A 508 -20.55 -15.53 -14.68
N GLN A 509 -20.58 -16.75 -15.25
CA GLN A 509 -21.51 -17.13 -16.33
C GLN A 509 -22.98 -16.90 -15.97
N ILE A 510 -23.32 -16.81 -14.68
CA ILE A 510 -24.66 -16.46 -14.22
C ILE A 510 -25.13 -15.09 -14.74
N PHE A 511 -24.22 -14.12 -14.90
CA PHE A 511 -24.57 -12.78 -15.38
C PHE A 511 -24.95 -12.79 -16.86
N GLU A 512 -24.34 -13.65 -17.68
CA GLU A 512 -24.74 -13.85 -19.07
C GLU A 512 -26.02 -14.70 -19.15
N THR A 513 -26.12 -15.77 -18.35
CA THR A 513 -27.30 -16.65 -18.30
C THR A 513 -28.59 -15.91 -17.95
N LEU A 514 -28.49 -14.85 -17.15
CA LEU A 514 -29.61 -14.00 -16.74
C LEU A 514 -29.76 -12.73 -17.59
N ASP A 515 -29.05 -12.63 -18.73
CA ASP A 515 -29.08 -11.48 -19.64
C ASP A 515 -28.75 -10.12 -18.96
N VAL A 516 -27.92 -10.14 -17.90
CA VAL A 516 -27.43 -8.93 -17.22
C VAL A 516 -26.37 -8.23 -18.08
N ILE A 517 -25.58 -9.02 -18.79
CA ILE A 517 -24.53 -8.56 -19.71
C ILE A 517 -24.57 -9.35 -21.03
N SER A 518 -23.93 -8.81 -22.06
CA SER A 518 -23.87 -9.44 -23.39
C SER A 518 -22.49 -10.00 -23.77
N THR A 519 -21.45 -9.73 -22.98
CA THR A 519 -20.09 -10.21 -23.24
C THR A 519 -19.19 -10.02 -22.01
N PHE A 520 -18.25 -10.95 -21.81
CA PHE A 520 -17.15 -10.83 -20.85
C PHE A 520 -15.88 -10.21 -21.45
N SER A 521 -15.91 -9.79 -22.72
CA SER A 521 -14.77 -9.21 -23.43
C SER A 521 -14.41 -7.80 -22.92
N LEU A 522 -13.90 -7.75 -21.70
CA LEU A 522 -13.61 -6.55 -20.93
C LEU A 522 -12.12 -6.53 -20.55
N PRO A 523 -11.29 -5.67 -21.15
CA PRO A 523 -9.83 -5.71 -20.97
C PRO A 523 -9.32 -5.72 -19.52
N ARG A 524 -10.01 -4.97 -18.64
CA ARG A 524 -9.64 -4.91 -17.21
C ARG A 524 -9.91 -6.23 -16.48
N GLN A 525 -10.95 -6.96 -16.85
CA GLN A 525 -11.27 -8.27 -16.28
C GLN A 525 -10.47 -9.38 -16.95
N HIS A 526 -10.29 -9.31 -18.27
CA HIS A 526 -9.38 -10.17 -19.01
C HIS A 526 -7.98 -10.15 -18.38
N SER A 527 -7.49 -8.99 -17.91
CA SER A 527 -6.16 -8.86 -17.33
C SER A 527 -5.84 -9.82 -16.18
N LEU A 528 -6.84 -10.34 -15.46
CA LEU A 528 -6.68 -11.28 -14.35
C LEU A 528 -5.90 -12.54 -14.75
N GLN A 529 -6.09 -13.03 -15.99
CA GLN A 529 -5.42 -14.24 -16.47
C GLN A 529 -3.90 -14.07 -16.66
N HIS A 530 -3.41 -12.83 -16.70
CA HIS A 530 -1.97 -12.54 -16.81
C HIS A 530 -1.26 -12.49 -15.46
N TYR A 531 -1.98 -12.47 -14.32
CA TYR A 531 -1.38 -12.22 -13.00
C TYR A 531 -0.37 -13.31 -12.60
N ILE A 532 -0.66 -14.60 -12.84
CA ILE A 532 0.25 -15.70 -12.51
C ILE A 532 1.57 -15.56 -13.27
N HIS A 533 1.49 -15.28 -14.57
CA HIS A 533 2.69 -15.06 -15.40
C HIS A 533 3.47 -13.83 -14.91
N LEU A 534 2.78 -12.73 -14.61
CA LEU A 534 3.36 -11.49 -14.10
C LEU A 534 4.06 -11.67 -12.74
N ILE A 535 3.49 -12.48 -11.84
CA ILE A 535 4.11 -12.81 -10.56
C ILE A 535 5.42 -13.57 -10.77
N ARG A 536 5.43 -14.54 -11.71
CA ARG A 536 6.65 -15.28 -12.03
C ARG A 536 7.74 -14.35 -12.58
N LEU A 537 7.37 -13.44 -13.48
CA LEU A 537 8.31 -12.48 -14.07
C LEU A 537 8.85 -11.47 -13.05
N PHE A 538 7.98 -10.90 -12.21
CA PHE A 538 8.29 -9.69 -11.46
C PHE A 538 8.26 -9.83 -9.93
N GLY A 539 8.04 -11.04 -9.41
CA GLY A 539 7.89 -11.27 -7.97
C GLY A 539 6.49 -10.88 -7.46
N ALA A 540 6.35 -10.73 -6.14
CA ALA A 540 5.08 -10.33 -5.55
C ALA A 540 4.70 -8.89 -5.94
N LEU A 541 3.43 -8.69 -6.32
CA LEU A 541 2.96 -7.47 -6.99
C LEU A 541 2.81 -6.26 -6.05
N ASN A 542 2.98 -6.45 -4.74
CA ASN A 542 2.87 -5.41 -3.73
C ASN A 542 3.83 -4.24 -3.95
N GLY A 543 4.95 -4.49 -4.64
CA GLY A 543 5.91 -3.47 -5.04
C GLY A 543 5.78 -2.95 -6.46
N LEU A 544 4.78 -3.35 -7.25
CA LEU A 544 4.66 -2.97 -8.67
C LEU A 544 3.21 -2.66 -9.05
N CYS A 545 2.58 -1.77 -8.29
CA CYS A 545 1.18 -1.42 -8.47
C CYS A 545 0.98 0.10 -8.48
N SER A 546 -0.03 0.57 -9.22
CA SER A 546 -0.45 1.98 -9.32
C SER A 546 -0.75 2.66 -7.98
N SER A 547 -1.03 1.90 -6.92
CA SER A 547 -1.15 2.46 -5.56
C SER A 547 0.12 3.22 -5.11
N ILE A 548 1.30 2.81 -5.60
CA ILE A 548 2.58 3.45 -5.32
C ILE A 548 2.65 4.83 -5.98
N THR A 549 2.26 4.93 -7.26
CA THR A 549 2.23 6.21 -7.95
C THR A 549 1.12 7.09 -7.40
N GLU A 550 -0.08 6.56 -7.10
CA GLU A 550 -1.22 7.30 -6.53
C GLU A 550 -0.88 7.97 -5.19
N ALA A 551 -0.25 7.24 -4.26
CA ALA A 551 0.20 7.82 -3.00
C ALA A 551 1.25 8.93 -3.21
N LYS A 552 2.17 8.76 -4.18
CA LYS A 552 3.12 9.81 -4.57
C LYS A 552 2.44 11.00 -5.25
N HIS A 553 1.37 10.82 -6.04
CA HIS A 553 0.62 11.92 -6.65
C HIS A 553 0.06 12.89 -5.62
N ILE A 554 -0.40 12.37 -4.48
CA ILE A 554 -0.92 13.21 -3.39
C ILE A 554 0.16 14.20 -2.95
N LYS A 555 1.35 13.71 -2.58
CA LYS A 555 2.45 14.53 -2.06
C LYS A 555 3.14 15.36 -3.15
N ALA A 556 3.48 14.76 -4.29
CA ALA A 556 4.31 15.37 -5.33
C ALA A 556 3.55 16.32 -6.27
N VAL A 557 2.22 16.21 -6.33
CA VAL A 557 1.38 17.00 -7.26
C VAL A 557 0.24 17.71 -6.54
N LYS A 558 -0.67 16.98 -5.88
CA LYS A 558 -1.92 17.58 -5.33
C LYS A 558 -1.64 18.53 -4.17
N GLU A 559 -0.80 18.13 -3.21
CA GLU A 559 -0.40 18.99 -2.08
C GLU A 559 0.42 20.20 -2.55
N LEU A 560 1.35 20.00 -3.48
CA LEU A 560 2.15 21.12 -4.01
C LEU A 560 1.31 22.12 -4.80
N TRP A 561 0.34 21.64 -5.57
CA TRP A 561 -0.62 22.52 -6.24
C TRP A 561 -1.43 23.32 -5.21
N ARG A 562 -1.89 22.69 -4.12
CA ARG A 562 -2.60 23.38 -3.03
C ARG A 562 -1.71 24.42 -2.32
N ARG A 563 -0.42 24.14 -2.18
CA ARG A 563 0.60 25.01 -1.57
C ARG A 563 1.01 26.19 -2.48
N SER A 564 0.87 26.04 -3.80
CA SER A 564 1.20 27.07 -4.78
C SER A 564 0.22 28.25 -4.75
N SER A 565 0.57 29.35 -5.41
CA SER A 565 -0.38 30.45 -5.66
C SER A 565 -1.51 30.10 -6.64
N ARG A 566 -1.48 28.89 -7.23
CA ARG A 566 -2.39 28.40 -8.29
C ARG A 566 -2.30 29.17 -9.62
N TYR A 567 -1.48 30.21 -9.69
CA TYR A 567 -1.12 30.92 -10.91
C TYR A 567 0.22 30.39 -11.42
N GLU A 568 0.27 29.91 -12.66
CA GLU A 568 1.47 29.29 -13.26
C GLU A 568 2.16 28.30 -12.30
N ALA A 569 1.34 27.45 -11.68
CA ALA A 569 1.72 26.67 -10.50
C ALA A 569 2.85 25.65 -10.77
N LEU A 570 3.04 25.19 -12.01
CA LEU A 570 4.02 24.16 -12.34
C LEU A 570 5.42 24.54 -11.87
N GLY A 571 5.92 25.72 -12.23
CA GLY A 571 7.25 26.17 -11.82
C GLY A 571 7.43 26.22 -10.29
N GLN A 572 6.39 26.64 -9.56
CA GLN A 572 6.39 26.63 -8.09
C GLN A 572 6.43 25.21 -7.53
N MET A 573 5.69 24.28 -8.15
CA MET A 573 5.68 22.86 -7.78
C MET A 573 7.06 22.22 -8.01
N LEU A 574 7.73 22.51 -9.14
CA LEU A 574 9.08 22.00 -9.43
C LEU A 574 10.09 22.43 -8.36
N VAL A 575 10.13 23.73 -8.04
CA VAL A 575 11.03 24.28 -7.01
C VAL A 575 10.73 23.69 -5.63
N THR A 576 9.44 23.54 -5.29
CA THR A 576 9.05 22.97 -4.00
C THR A 576 9.43 21.50 -3.89
N ASN A 577 9.21 20.71 -4.95
CA ASN A 577 9.68 19.31 -5.04
C ASN A 577 11.20 19.21 -4.81
N GLN A 578 11.98 20.06 -5.48
CA GLN A 578 13.45 20.06 -5.33
C GLN A 578 13.88 20.38 -3.90
N ARG A 579 13.24 21.35 -3.23
CA ARG A 579 13.51 21.68 -1.83
C ARG A 579 13.16 20.55 -0.86
N LEU A 580 12.04 19.86 -1.10
CA LEU A 580 11.66 18.68 -0.30
C LEU A 580 12.68 17.56 -0.43
N ASN A 581 13.10 17.22 -1.66
CA ASN A 581 14.11 16.19 -1.90
C ASN A 581 15.46 16.53 -1.21
N LYS A 582 15.86 17.81 -1.22
CA LYS A 582 17.07 18.29 -0.54
C LYS A 582 17.00 18.11 0.98
N LEU A 583 15.85 18.43 1.58
CA LEU A 583 15.63 18.25 3.02
C LEU A 583 15.63 16.76 3.39
N THR A 584 14.92 15.91 2.65
CA THR A 584 14.89 14.47 2.92
C THR A 584 16.28 13.82 2.77
N ALA A 585 17.03 14.16 1.72
CA ALA A 585 18.39 13.67 1.53
C ALA A 585 19.34 14.13 2.66
N SER A 586 19.17 15.37 3.14
CA SER A 586 19.94 15.88 4.29
C SER A 586 19.58 15.14 5.58
N ARG A 587 18.30 14.86 5.83
CA ARG A 587 17.82 14.08 6.99
C ARG A 587 18.46 12.69 7.01
N ALA A 588 18.45 11.99 5.89
CA ALA A 588 19.04 10.65 5.76
C ALA A 588 20.55 10.68 6.05
N ASP A 589 21.29 11.62 5.45
CA ASP A 589 22.73 11.78 5.66
C ASP A 589 23.07 12.14 7.13
N PHE A 590 22.40 13.11 7.73
CA PHE A 590 22.61 13.49 9.14
C PHE A 590 22.24 12.34 10.10
N THR A 591 21.21 11.55 9.80
CA THR A 591 20.83 10.37 10.59
C THR A 591 21.92 9.31 10.52
N GLN A 592 22.45 9.02 9.32
CA GLN A 592 23.55 8.07 9.14
C GLN A 592 24.82 8.51 9.89
N ARG A 593 25.09 9.81 9.94
CA ARG A 593 26.19 10.41 10.71
C ARG A 593 25.91 10.47 12.22
N LYS A 594 24.77 9.92 12.69
CA LYS A 594 24.30 9.90 14.09
C LYS A 594 24.13 11.29 14.69
N MET A 595 23.85 12.29 13.86
CA MET A 595 23.74 13.70 14.25
C MET A 595 22.34 14.07 14.79
N LEU A 596 21.34 13.19 14.60
CA LEU A 596 19.93 13.43 14.91
C LEU A 596 19.38 12.58 16.07
N ASN A 597 20.24 12.00 16.91
CA ASN A 597 19.80 11.21 18.05
C ASN A 597 19.15 12.08 19.14
N GLY A 598 18.01 11.63 19.68
CA GLY A 598 17.22 12.38 20.68
C GLY A 598 16.57 13.65 20.11
N THR A 599 16.02 14.51 20.96
CA THR A 599 15.52 15.85 20.59
C THR A 599 16.63 16.90 20.57
N CYS A 600 16.43 18.02 19.86
CA CYS A 600 17.35 19.18 19.94
C CYS A 600 17.65 19.59 21.39
N LEU A 601 16.63 19.58 22.26
CA LEU A 601 16.78 19.90 23.68
C LEU A 601 17.63 18.86 24.42
N SER A 602 17.34 17.56 24.23
CA SER A 602 18.14 16.50 24.86
C SER A 602 19.60 16.55 24.42
N ALA A 603 19.88 16.83 23.15
CA ALA A 603 21.24 16.98 22.63
C ALA A 603 21.95 18.21 23.23
N ALA A 604 21.23 19.33 23.42
CA ALA A 604 21.77 20.52 24.08
C ALA A 604 22.05 20.26 25.57
N VAL A 605 21.16 19.55 26.27
CA VAL A 605 21.30 19.17 27.68
C VAL A 605 22.45 18.16 27.87
N LEU A 606 22.58 17.15 26.99
CA LEU A 606 23.70 16.20 26.96
C LEU A 606 25.05 16.90 26.76
N LYS A 607 25.07 17.98 25.97
CA LYS A 607 26.28 18.80 25.78
C LYS A 607 26.60 19.67 27.00
N ALA A 608 25.60 19.96 27.83
CA ALA A 608 25.72 20.76 29.05
C ALA A 608 25.94 19.91 30.33
N VAL A 609 25.55 18.63 30.32
CA VAL A 609 25.62 17.72 31.47
C VAL A 609 25.99 16.31 30.98
N ASN A 610 27.09 15.73 31.48
CA ASN A 610 27.53 14.36 31.22
C ASN A 610 26.58 13.32 31.87
N THR A 611 25.34 13.22 31.41
CA THR A 611 24.42 12.18 31.85
C THR A 611 23.52 11.72 30.71
N THR A 612 23.47 10.40 30.51
CA THR A 612 22.59 9.73 29.55
C THR A 612 21.14 9.80 30.00
N VAL A 613 20.24 10.17 29.10
CA VAL A 613 18.79 10.07 29.28
C VAL A 613 18.25 9.18 28.15
N ASP A 614 17.46 8.18 28.51
CA ASP A 614 16.81 7.25 27.58
C ASP A 614 15.78 7.98 26.69
N ASN A 615 15.77 7.61 25.42
CA ASN A 615 14.88 8.16 24.39
C ASN A 615 13.55 7.41 24.35
N ASP A 616 12.45 8.13 24.61
CA ASP A 616 11.10 7.70 24.26
C ASP A 616 10.60 8.55 23.08
N ASN A 617 10.44 7.94 21.91
CA ASN A 617 9.68 8.49 20.78
C ASN A 617 8.36 7.70 20.67
N ASP A 618 7.30 8.23 21.26
CA ASP A 618 5.92 7.78 21.00
C ASP A 618 5.40 8.48 19.75
N ASN A 619 5.47 7.81 18.59
CA ASN A 619 4.67 8.17 17.42
C ASN A 619 3.46 7.23 17.33
N ASP A 620 2.27 7.80 17.14
CA ASP A 620 0.99 7.10 16.87
C ASP A 620 0.95 6.49 15.45
N ASN A 621 2.06 5.92 14.98
CA ASN A 621 2.12 5.27 13.67
C ASN A 621 1.64 3.81 13.79
N GLU A 622 0.80 3.37 12.84
CA GLU A 622 0.34 1.97 12.71
C GLU A 622 1.48 1.00 12.29
N VAL A 623 2.63 1.58 11.92
CA VAL A 623 3.84 0.94 11.42
C VAL A 623 4.84 0.85 12.59
N ASP A 624 5.26 -0.37 12.95
CA ASP A 624 6.13 -0.63 14.12
C ASP A 624 7.46 -1.28 13.69
N ASP A 625 8.58 -0.71 14.14
CA ASP A 625 9.95 -1.23 13.92
C ASP A 625 10.45 -2.08 15.11
N GLY A 626 9.54 -2.51 15.99
CA GLY A 626 9.81 -3.34 17.17
C GLY A 626 10.34 -4.77 16.87
N PRO A 627 10.69 -5.53 17.93
CA PRO A 627 11.38 -6.82 17.80
C PRO A 627 10.57 -7.86 17.00
N THR A 628 11.24 -8.53 16.06
CA THR A 628 10.68 -9.39 15.00
C THR A 628 10.47 -10.85 15.40
N ASN A 629 10.67 -11.21 16.68
CA ASN A 629 10.76 -12.61 17.13
C ASN A 629 9.48 -13.16 17.81
N VAL A 630 8.33 -12.49 17.66
CA VAL A 630 7.05 -12.93 18.25
C VAL A 630 5.93 -12.82 17.23
N GLU A 631 5.16 -13.89 17.01
CA GLU A 631 4.06 -13.94 16.04
C GLU A 631 2.94 -12.94 16.37
N ALA A 632 2.56 -12.85 17.64
CA ALA A 632 1.67 -11.81 18.17
C ALA A 632 1.95 -11.53 19.66
N HIS A 633 1.82 -10.26 20.07
CA HIS A 633 1.96 -9.82 21.45
C HIS A 633 0.94 -8.72 21.78
N VAL A 634 0.31 -8.79 22.97
CA VAL A 634 -0.69 -7.84 23.42
C VAL A 634 -0.24 -7.13 24.69
N GLU A 635 -0.34 -5.80 24.70
CA GLU A 635 -0.02 -4.95 25.85
C GLU A 635 -1.19 -4.07 26.25
N LEU A 636 -1.42 -3.89 27.55
CA LEU A 636 -2.40 -2.93 28.04
C LEU A 636 -1.94 -1.49 27.75
N ALA A 637 -2.90 -0.57 27.63
CA ALA A 637 -2.57 0.85 27.53
C ALA A 637 -1.69 1.31 28.72
N LYS A 638 -0.71 2.19 28.45
CA LYS A 638 0.24 2.68 29.48
C LYS A 638 -0.45 3.28 30.71
N THR A 639 -1.59 3.96 30.52
CA THR A 639 -2.29 4.69 31.58
C THR A 639 -3.62 4.02 31.96
N PRO A 640 -3.80 3.61 33.23
CA PRO A 640 -5.08 3.10 33.71
C PRO A 640 -6.13 4.20 33.84
N GLN A 641 -7.39 3.81 33.80
CA GLN A 641 -8.53 4.73 33.81
C GLN A 641 -8.99 5.02 35.25
N TYR A 642 -8.69 6.22 35.74
CA TYR A 642 -8.92 6.61 37.13
C TYR A 642 -10.40 6.73 37.56
N LYS A 643 -11.31 6.86 36.58
CA LYS A 643 -12.77 6.97 36.77
C LYS A 643 -13.50 5.61 36.71
N ARG A 644 -12.80 4.52 36.40
CA ARG A 644 -13.35 3.16 36.34
C ARG A 644 -13.23 2.47 37.71
N ALA A 645 -13.82 1.27 37.85
CA ALA A 645 -13.71 0.43 39.03
C ALA A 645 -12.25 0.19 39.49
N ARG A 646 -12.06 0.10 40.82
CA ARG A 646 -10.74 -0.15 41.46
C ARG A 646 -10.67 -1.45 42.25
N THR A 647 -11.78 -2.17 42.33
CA THR A 647 -11.89 -3.50 42.95
C THR A 647 -12.72 -4.40 42.04
N ILE A 648 -12.56 -5.72 42.18
CA ILE A 648 -13.33 -6.68 41.38
C ILE A 648 -14.82 -6.60 41.68
N ALA A 649 -15.21 -6.37 42.94
CA ALA A 649 -16.62 -6.18 43.29
C ALA A 649 -17.23 -4.93 42.61
N ALA A 650 -16.48 -3.82 42.55
CA ALA A 650 -16.93 -2.63 41.83
C ALA A 650 -17.02 -2.87 40.32
N LEU A 651 -16.07 -3.64 39.75
CA LEU A 651 -16.07 -3.99 38.34
C LEU A 651 -17.23 -4.93 37.97
N ALA A 652 -17.57 -5.86 38.87
CA ALA A 652 -18.73 -6.75 38.74
C ALA A 652 -20.05 -5.96 38.61
N ILE A 653 -20.20 -4.89 39.40
CA ILE A 653 -21.35 -3.97 39.32
C ILE A 653 -21.30 -3.18 38.01
N GLU A 654 -20.13 -2.61 37.67
CA GLU A 654 -19.95 -1.79 36.48
C GLU A 654 -20.29 -2.54 35.19
N LEU A 655 -19.90 -3.82 35.09
CA LEU A 655 -20.18 -4.67 33.93
C LEU A 655 -21.51 -5.42 34.02
N SER A 656 -22.22 -5.33 35.15
CA SER A 656 -23.43 -6.13 35.42
C SER A 656 -23.18 -7.65 35.37
N ILE A 657 -22.04 -8.11 35.92
CA ILE A 657 -21.62 -9.51 36.01
C ILE A 657 -21.42 -9.88 37.49
N PRO A 658 -22.47 -10.28 38.23
CA PRO A 658 -22.40 -10.49 39.69
C PRO A 658 -21.39 -11.54 40.13
N HIS A 659 -21.10 -12.53 39.28
CA HIS A 659 -20.21 -13.65 39.57
C HIS A 659 -18.77 -13.43 39.07
N LEU A 660 -18.40 -12.20 38.67
CA LEU A 660 -17.05 -11.89 38.17
C LEU A 660 -15.93 -12.25 39.15
N SER A 661 -16.18 -12.11 40.47
CA SER A 661 -15.22 -12.53 41.48
C SER A 661 -14.93 -14.04 41.41
N ASN A 662 -15.95 -14.86 41.18
CA ASN A 662 -15.78 -16.31 41.03
C ASN A 662 -14.94 -16.64 39.79
N LEU A 663 -15.23 -15.98 38.66
CA LEU A 663 -14.48 -16.16 37.41
C LEU A 663 -12.99 -15.82 37.59
N LEU A 664 -12.68 -14.72 38.30
CA LEU A 664 -11.29 -14.37 38.58
C LEU A 664 -10.58 -15.44 39.43
N ARG A 665 -11.28 -16.01 40.42
CA ARG A 665 -10.71 -17.03 41.31
C ARG A 665 -10.46 -18.34 40.56
N HIS A 666 -11.34 -18.72 39.64
CA HIS A 666 -11.14 -19.85 38.73
C HIS A 666 -9.97 -19.61 37.79
N PHE A 667 -9.90 -18.42 37.17
CA PHE A 667 -8.74 -18.01 36.35
C PHE A 667 -7.42 -18.11 37.13
N LEU A 668 -7.38 -17.55 38.34
CA LEU A 668 -6.20 -17.62 39.20
C LEU A 668 -5.82 -19.04 39.58
N PHE A 669 -6.79 -19.92 39.80
CA PHE A 669 -6.52 -21.33 40.06
C PHE A 669 -5.83 -21.98 38.85
N GLY A 670 -6.34 -21.77 37.63
CA GLY A 670 -5.73 -22.28 36.40
C GLY A 670 -4.30 -21.75 36.18
N GLN A 671 -4.07 -20.46 36.43
CA GLN A 671 -2.73 -19.85 36.31
C GLN A 671 -1.70 -20.39 37.32
N LEU A 672 -2.15 -20.81 38.51
CA LEU A 672 -1.27 -21.34 39.55
C LEU A 672 -1.06 -22.86 39.44
N ASN A 673 -1.96 -23.57 38.75
CA ASN A 673 -1.98 -25.03 38.65
C ASN A 673 -2.03 -25.48 37.18
N HIS A 674 -1.11 -24.97 36.36
CA HIS A 674 -0.99 -25.28 34.93
C HIS A 674 -0.93 -26.78 34.54
N ASN A 675 -0.60 -27.67 35.48
CA ASN A 675 -0.53 -29.12 35.24
C ASN A 675 -1.79 -29.87 35.68
N ASP A 676 -2.79 -29.18 36.24
CA ASP A 676 -4.08 -29.78 36.59
C ASP A 676 -4.92 -29.93 35.31
N PRO A 677 -5.29 -31.16 34.89
CA PRO A 677 -5.97 -31.39 33.61
C PRO A 677 -7.46 -31.03 33.64
N ARG A 678 -8.00 -30.64 34.80
CA ARG A 678 -9.43 -30.28 34.95
C ARG A 678 -9.67 -28.85 34.51
N ASP A 679 -10.86 -28.60 33.95
CA ASP A 679 -11.29 -27.24 33.64
C ASP A 679 -11.35 -26.42 34.95
N PRO A 680 -10.64 -25.28 35.05
CA PRO A 680 -10.69 -24.41 36.22
C PRO A 680 -12.10 -24.01 36.65
N SER A 681 -13.05 -23.94 35.72
CA SER A 681 -14.47 -23.60 36.00
C SER A 681 -15.20 -24.68 36.80
N GLU A 682 -14.75 -25.93 36.75
CA GLU A 682 -15.33 -27.07 37.46
C GLU A 682 -14.77 -27.21 38.90
N ILE A 683 -13.71 -26.47 39.23
CA ILE A 683 -13.07 -26.53 40.54
C ILE A 683 -13.97 -25.85 41.57
N PRO A 684 -14.30 -26.53 42.70
CA PRO A 684 -15.10 -25.90 43.75
C PRO A 684 -14.40 -24.66 44.31
N LEU A 685 -15.14 -23.56 44.45
CA LEU A 685 -14.62 -22.26 44.89
C LEU A 685 -13.86 -22.30 46.23
N ALA A 686 -14.07 -23.31 47.07
CA ALA A 686 -13.32 -23.51 48.31
C ALA A 686 -11.82 -23.75 48.06
N TYR A 687 -11.45 -24.33 46.91
CA TYR A 687 -10.07 -24.61 46.52
C TYR A 687 -9.43 -23.49 45.71
N CYS A 688 -10.23 -22.52 45.23
CA CYS A 688 -9.73 -21.42 44.43
C CYS A 688 -9.12 -20.31 45.32
N PRO A 689 -8.01 -19.67 44.90
CA PRO A 689 -7.42 -18.55 45.61
C PRO A 689 -8.44 -17.44 45.87
N GLN A 690 -8.34 -16.74 47.01
CA GLN A 690 -9.09 -15.50 47.23
C GLN A 690 -8.29 -14.30 46.71
N PHE A 691 -9.01 -13.30 46.20
CA PHE A 691 -8.43 -12.03 45.75
C PHE A 691 -9.43 -10.90 46.04
N ASP A 692 -9.03 -9.97 46.91
CA ASP A 692 -9.83 -8.80 47.31
C ASP A 692 -9.04 -7.48 47.19
N ASP A 693 -7.89 -7.51 46.50
CA ASP A 693 -6.99 -6.37 46.35
C ASP A 693 -7.43 -5.40 45.24
N LYS A 694 -6.68 -4.30 45.11
CA LYS A 694 -6.91 -3.28 44.08
C LYS A 694 -6.61 -3.82 42.69
N ILE A 695 -7.40 -3.36 41.73
CA ILE A 695 -7.20 -3.58 40.29
C ILE A 695 -7.01 -2.24 39.58
N SER A 696 -6.39 -2.29 38.40
CA SER A 696 -6.33 -1.18 37.45
C SER A 696 -7.11 -1.53 36.20
N VAL A 697 -8.01 -0.67 35.73
CA VAL A 697 -8.86 -0.93 34.56
C VAL A 697 -8.39 -0.09 33.37
N PHE A 698 -8.46 -0.66 32.16
CA PHE A 698 -7.99 -0.06 30.92
C PHE A 698 -9.10 -0.11 29.85
N ASN A 699 -9.17 0.93 29.01
CA ASN A 699 -10.17 1.02 27.92
C ASN A 699 -9.66 0.42 26.60
N SER A 700 -8.41 0.00 26.55
CA SER A 700 -7.81 -0.59 25.34
C SER A 700 -6.56 -1.39 25.65
N ALA A 701 -6.28 -2.33 24.76
CA ALA A 701 -5.00 -3.01 24.62
C ALA A 701 -4.46 -2.77 23.19
N CYS A 702 -3.17 -2.98 23.02
CA CYS A 702 -2.45 -2.89 21.77
C CYS A 702 -1.98 -4.28 21.39
N SER A 703 -2.41 -4.80 20.24
CA SER A 703 -1.84 -6.01 19.64
C SER A 703 -0.77 -5.62 18.62
N ARG A 704 0.34 -6.36 18.64
CA ARG A 704 1.42 -6.31 17.66
C ARG A 704 1.59 -7.69 17.06
N PHE A 705 1.55 -7.81 15.75
CA PHE A 705 1.63 -9.10 15.07
C PHE A 705 2.35 -8.97 13.73
N PHE A 706 2.88 -10.09 13.24
CA PHE A 706 3.57 -10.13 11.94
C PHE A 706 2.55 -10.20 10.80
N ALA A 707 2.54 -9.19 9.91
CA ALA A 707 1.59 -9.08 8.80
C ALA A 707 2.25 -8.45 7.55
N PRO A 708 3.20 -9.14 6.91
CA PRO A 708 4.00 -8.57 5.81
C PRO A 708 3.17 -8.23 4.56
N SER A 709 2.03 -8.90 4.37
CA SER A 709 1.08 -8.64 3.28
C SER A 709 0.28 -7.33 3.49
N ASP A 710 0.17 -6.83 4.72
CA ASP A 710 -0.49 -5.56 5.04
C ASP A 710 0.47 -4.35 4.91
N LEU A 711 -0.01 -3.13 5.16
CA LEU A 711 0.86 -1.96 5.38
C LEU A 711 1.52 -2.11 6.76
N SER A 712 2.81 -2.42 6.77
CA SER A 712 3.53 -2.83 7.98
C SER A 712 4.90 -2.17 8.09
N GLY A 713 5.50 -2.27 9.27
CA GLY A 713 6.87 -1.84 9.59
C GLY A 713 7.93 -2.40 8.66
N ILE A 714 9.15 -1.86 8.80
CA ILE A 714 10.33 -2.35 8.06
C ILE A 714 10.50 -3.86 8.26
N GLY A 715 10.24 -4.34 9.49
CA GLY A 715 10.26 -5.77 9.85
C GLY A 715 8.97 -6.55 9.57
N GLY A 716 7.97 -5.99 8.89
CA GLY A 716 6.68 -6.65 8.62
C GLY A 716 5.70 -6.67 9.81
N MET A 717 6.05 -6.05 10.93
CA MET A 717 5.19 -5.95 12.12
C MET A 717 4.10 -4.88 11.94
N ARG A 718 2.90 -5.18 12.42
CA ARG A 718 1.75 -4.29 12.42
C ARG A 718 1.24 -4.09 13.84
N ARG A 719 0.80 -2.87 14.13
CA ARG A 719 0.23 -2.49 15.43
C ARG A 719 -1.25 -2.16 15.27
N GLU A 720 -2.11 -2.73 16.12
CA GLU A 720 -3.52 -2.38 16.18
C GLU A 720 -4.04 -2.23 17.62
N TYR A 721 -5.07 -1.41 17.80
CA TYR A 721 -5.66 -1.18 19.12
C TYR A 721 -7.01 -1.89 19.25
N ILE A 722 -7.13 -2.74 20.26
CA ILE A 722 -8.38 -3.39 20.67
C ILE A 722 -9.05 -2.51 21.72
N ARG A 723 -10.31 -2.13 21.49
CA ARG A 723 -11.07 -1.23 22.38
C ARG A 723 -12.08 -1.99 23.24
N ALA A 724 -12.13 -1.63 24.52
CA ALA A 724 -13.16 -2.03 25.48
C ALA A 724 -13.56 -0.80 26.31
N CYS A 725 -14.22 0.14 25.65
CA CYS A 725 -14.51 1.47 26.16
C CYS A 725 -16.02 1.68 26.32
N PRO A 726 -16.54 1.86 27.56
CA PRO A 726 -17.97 2.11 27.79
C PRO A 726 -18.49 3.40 27.16
N ILE A 727 -17.61 4.38 26.94
CA ILE A 727 -17.93 5.66 26.28
C ILE A 727 -16.81 5.97 25.30
N TRP A 728 -16.99 5.60 24.03
CA TRP A 728 -16.04 5.88 22.97
C TRP A 728 -16.41 7.18 22.25
N ARG A 729 -15.42 8.07 22.08
CA ARG A 729 -15.59 9.41 21.47
C ARG A 729 -16.76 10.24 22.04
N ASN A 730 -17.09 10.05 23.32
CA ASN A 730 -18.23 10.69 24.01
C ASN A 730 -19.61 10.38 23.40
N GLU A 731 -19.75 9.29 22.66
CA GLU A 731 -21.01 8.92 22.00
C GLU A 731 -21.58 7.61 22.56
N HIS A 732 -20.94 6.48 22.25
CA HIS A 732 -21.50 5.15 22.50
C HIS A 732 -20.42 4.17 23.00
N PRO A 733 -20.80 3.04 23.61
CA PRO A 733 -19.85 2.00 23.96
C PRO A 733 -19.19 1.39 22.73
N ARG A 734 -17.92 0.99 22.86
CA ARG A 734 -17.18 0.22 21.85
C ARG A 734 -16.46 -0.95 22.53
N PHE A 735 -16.87 -2.16 22.17
CA PHE A 735 -16.34 -3.42 22.66
C PHE A 735 -15.96 -4.26 21.44
N ASP A 736 -14.67 -4.29 21.14
CA ASP A 736 -14.12 -4.98 19.98
C ASP A 736 -14.08 -6.49 20.21
N CYS A 737 -14.14 -7.27 19.13
CA CYS A 737 -13.95 -8.71 19.17
C CYS A 737 -12.48 -9.06 18.93
N VAL A 738 -12.05 -10.24 19.37
CA VAL A 738 -10.67 -10.72 19.29
C VAL A 738 -10.62 -12.19 18.90
N PHE A 739 -9.55 -12.57 18.20
CA PHE A 739 -9.12 -13.96 18.08
C PHE A 739 -8.34 -14.35 19.33
N VAL A 740 -8.69 -15.48 19.93
CA VAL A 740 -8.04 -16.04 21.12
C VAL A 740 -7.46 -17.38 20.74
N ASN A 741 -6.16 -17.56 20.94
CA ASN A 741 -5.49 -18.84 20.70
C ASN A 741 -5.88 -19.83 21.82
N THR A 742 -6.59 -20.90 21.44
CA THR A 742 -7.07 -21.93 22.37
C THR A 742 -6.39 -23.27 22.13
N ASN A 743 -5.85 -23.50 20.92
CA ASN A 743 -5.00 -24.65 20.63
C ASN A 743 -3.89 -24.27 19.63
N PRO A 744 -2.67 -23.98 20.12
CA PRO A 744 -1.53 -23.62 19.28
C PRO A 744 -1.06 -24.71 18.32
N GLY A 745 -1.52 -25.96 18.48
CA GLY A 745 -1.15 -27.07 17.61
C GLY A 745 -2.06 -27.23 16.38
N LEU A 746 -3.09 -26.39 16.23
CA LEU A 746 -4.02 -26.41 15.10
C LEU A 746 -3.95 -25.07 14.35
N ASP A 747 -4.07 -25.15 13.03
CA ASP A 747 -4.03 -23.94 12.19
C ASP A 747 -5.39 -23.28 12.05
N GLY A 748 -5.34 -21.96 11.79
CA GLY A 748 -6.49 -21.15 11.45
C GLY A 748 -7.56 -21.10 12.55
N MET A 749 -8.83 -21.06 12.15
CA MET A 749 -9.97 -21.04 13.08
C MET A 749 -10.15 -22.33 13.89
N ARG A 750 -9.42 -23.41 13.58
CA ARG A 750 -9.46 -24.64 14.40
C ARG A 750 -8.58 -24.54 15.64
N GLY A 751 -7.58 -23.66 15.63
CA GLY A 751 -6.73 -23.35 16.79
C GLY A 751 -7.15 -22.09 17.55
N MET A 752 -8.15 -21.36 17.05
CA MET A 752 -8.56 -20.07 17.60
C MET A 752 -10.07 -19.98 17.80
N ASP A 753 -10.47 -19.39 18.91
CA ASP A 753 -11.85 -19.01 19.20
C ASP A 753 -12.04 -17.49 19.10
N VAL A 754 -13.30 -17.05 19.00
CA VAL A 754 -13.64 -15.62 18.93
C VAL A 754 -14.32 -15.18 20.21
N ALA A 755 -13.93 -14.02 20.72
CA ALA A 755 -14.55 -13.43 21.91
C ALA A 755 -14.72 -11.91 21.78
N ARG A 756 -15.77 -11.35 22.40
CA ARG A 756 -15.96 -9.90 22.57
C ARG A 756 -15.32 -9.45 23.88
N VAL A 757 -14.46 -8.43 23.83
CA VAL A 757 -13.81 -7.90 25.04
C VAL A 757 -14.71 -6.90 25.73
N LEU A 758 -15.11 -7.19 26.97
CA LEU A 758 -15.96 -6.32 27.79
C LEU A 758 -15.13 -5.32 28.61
N THR A 759 -13.95 -5.73 29.10
CA THR A 759 -13.00 -4.81 29.74
C THR A 759 -11.60 -5.40 29.78
N PHE A 760 -10.60 -4.52 29.88
CA PHE A 760 -9.23 -4.89 30.25
C PHE A 760 -8.95 -4.47 31.69
N PHE A 761 -8.20 -5.27 32.43
CA PHE A 761 -7.75 -4.92 33.78
C PHE A 761 -6.45 -5.64 34.15
N SER A 762 -5.73 -5.11 35.14
CA SER A 762 -4.56 -5.76 35.71
C SER A 762 -4.60 -5.74 37.24
N PHE A 763 -3.93 -6.71 37.84
CA PHE A 763 -3.83 -6.86 39.28
C PHE A 763 -2.57 -7.61 39.68
N THR A 764 -2.12 -7.42 40.92
CA THR A 764 -0.93 -8.09 41.45
C THR A 764 -1.34 -9.17 42.44
N TYR A 765 -0.90 -10.40 42.23
CA TYR A 765 -1.10 -11.50 43.16
C TYR A 765 0.22 -12.21 43.42
N LYS A 766 0.60 -12.39 44.69
CA LYS A 766 1.90 -12.95 45.11
C LYS A 766 3.11 -12.33 44.39
N ARG A 767 3.13 -11.00 44.25
CA ARG A 767 4.16 -10.20 43.55
C ARG A 767 4.27 -10.43 42.03
N LYS A 768 3.36 -11.19 41.42
CA LYS A 768 3.24 -11.31 39.97
C LYS A 768 2.11 -10.40 39.47
N LEU A 769 2.39 -9.61 38.45
CA LEU A 769 1.39 -8.82 37.74
C LEU A 769 0.67 -9.73 36.75
N TYR A 770 -0.66 -9.71 36.79
CA TYR A 770 -1.53 -10.38 35.82
C TYR A 770 -2.24 -9.32 35.01
N SER A 771 -2.17 -9.46 33.68
CA SER A 771 -2.87 -8.61 32.73
C SER A 771 -3.97 -9.42 32.08
N CYS A 772 -5.22 -8.97 32.25
CA CYS A 772 -6.39 -9.78 31.96
C CYS A 772 -7.43 -9.03 31.13
N ALA A 773 -8.28 -9.80 30.48
CA ALA A 773 -9.50 -9.32 29.85
C ALA A 773 -10.71 -10.09 30.40
N VAL A 774 -11.82 -9.39 30.59
CA VAL A 774 -13.14 -10.05 30.73
C VAL A 774 -13.74 -10.13 29.35
N VAL A 775 -14.09 -11.35 28.93
CA VAL A 775 -14.57 -11.62 27.57
C VAL A 775 -15.90 -12.36 27.59
N GLN A 776 -16.70 -12.11 26.56
CA GLN A 776 -17.88 -12.90 26.21
C GLN A 776 -17.55 -13.75 24.99
N TRP A 777 -17.69 -15.06 25.09
CA TRP A 777 -17.33 -16.00 24.04
C TRP A 777 -18.37 -16.07 22.91
N PHE A 778 -17.91 -16.49 21.73
CA PHE A 778 -18.75 -16.98 20.65
C PHE A 778 -18.48 -18.45 20.39
N ASP A 779 -19.53 -19.21 20.07
CA ASP A 779 -19.43 -20.60 19.61
C ASP A 779 -19.31 -20.60 18.08
N THR A 780 -18.34 -21.34 17.57
CA THR A 780 -18.20 -21.62 16.13
C THR A 780 -19.30 -22.57 15.67
N ILE A 781 -19.97 -22.24 14.57
CA ILE A 781 -21.04 -23.05 13.98
C ILE A 781 -20.46 -23.93 12.86
N GLY A 782 -20.45 -25.24 13.09
CA GLY A 782 -19.94 -26.22 12.13
C GLY A 782 -18.42 -26.38 12.17
N ASP A 783 -17.90 -27.35 11.41
CA ASP A 783 -16.48 -27.73 11.38
C ASP A 783 -15.72 -27.18 10.15
N SER A 784 -16.40 -26.34 9.36
CA SER A 784 -15.89 -25.72 8.14
C SER A 784 -16.53 -24.35 7.88
N PRO A 785 -15.89 -23.48 7.07
CA PRO A 785 -16.49 -22.23 6.61
C PRO A 785 -17.84 -22.43 5.90
N ASN A 786 -18.68 -21.40 5.93
CA ASN A 786 -19.92 -21.36 5.15
C ASN A 786 -19.61 -21.52 3.64
N GLU A 787 -20.35 -22.39 2.97
CA GLU A 787 -20.09 -22.78 1.57
C GLU A 787 -20.24 -21.61 0.59
N ASP A 788 -21.10 -20.63 0.89
CA ASP A 788 -21.39 -19.53 -0.04
C ASP A 788 -20.38 -18.39 0.07
N THR A 789 -20.09 -17.97 1.31
CA THR A 789 -19.24 -16.82 1.59
C THR A 789 -17.77 -17.19 1.81
N GLY A 790 -17.51 -18.45 2.16
CA GLY A 790 -16.18 -18.93 2.56
C GLY A 790 -15.70 -18.38 3.90
N MET A 791 -16.60 -17.83 4.72
CA MET A 791 -16.31 -17.31 6.05
C MET A 791 -16.82 -18.25 7.14
N TRP A 792 -16.10 -18.35 8.25
CA TRP A 792 -16.60 -19.05 9.43
C TRP A 792 -17.80 -18.32 10.03
N VAL A 793 -18.75 -19.07 10.59
CA VAL A 793 -19.93 -18.50 11.25
C VAL A 793 -19.81 -18.73 12.74
N VAL A 794 -20.05 -17.69 13.53
CA VAL A 794 -20.04 -17.73 14.99
C VAL A 794 -21.34 -17.17 15.56
N GLN A 795 -21.71 -17.60 16.76
CA GLN A 795 -22.87 -17.08 17.50
C GLN A 795 -22.49 -16.82 18.96
N PRO A 796 -23.12 -15.83 19.65
CA PRO A 796 -22.83 -15.60 21.06
C PRO A 796 -23.02 -16.87 21.89
N ALA A 797 -21.98 -17.26 22.62
CA ALA A 797 -21.97 -18.47 23.42
C ALA A 797 -22.80 -18.28 24.69
N HIS A 798 -23.55 -19.32 25.07
CA HIS A 798 -24.35 -19.34 26.28
C HIS A 798 -23.97 -20.55 27.14
N ASN A 799 -23.90 -20.36 28.44
CA ASN A 799 -23.68 -21.46 29.38
C ASN A 799 -24.96 -22.30 29.56
N ASN A 800 -24.87 -23.39 30.33
CA ASN A 800 -25.99 -24.31 30.61
C ASN A 800 -27.25 -23.62 31.20
N ASN A 801 -27.12 -22.42 31.77
CA ASN A 801 -28.23 -21.65 32.32
C ASN A 801 -28.78 -20.61 31.33
N ASN A 802 -28.41 -20.71 30.05
CA ASN A 802 -28.78 -19.79 28.99
C ASN A 802 -28.34 -18.33 29.25
N MET A 803 -27.28 -18.14 30.03
CA MET A 803 -26.63 -16.85 30.26
C MET A 803 -25.40 -16.72 29.36
N PRO A 804 -25.00 -15.50 28.95
CA PRO A 804 -23.79 -15.29 28.17
C PRO A 804 -22.58 -16.00 28.80
N HIS A 805 -21.84 -16.76 28.00
CA HIS A 805 -20.63 -17.43 28.46
C HIS A 805 -19.51 -16.39 28.61
N ILE A 806 -19.21 -16.03 29.85
CA ILE A 806 -18.23 -15.01 30.21
C ILE A 806 -17.07 -15.66 30.96
N SER A 807 -15.84 -15.25 30.64
CA SER A 807 -14.63 -15.71 31.33
C SER A 807 -13.63 -14.57 31.56
N VAL A 808 -12.64 -14.83 32.42
CA VAL A 808 -11.44 -14.01 32.56
C VAL A 808 -10.30 -14.75 31.87
N ILE A 809 -9.67 -14.11 30.89
CA ILE A 809 -8.51 -14.64 30.17
C ILE A 809 -7.27 -13.78 30.41
N HIS A 810 -6.09 -14.36 30.24
CA HIS A 810 -4.84 -13.61 30.19
C HIS A 810 -4.73 -12.91 28.84
N ILE A 811 -4.23 -11.68 28.76
CA ILE A 811 -4.14 -10.98 27.47
C ILE A 811 -3.18 -11.67 26.48
N ASP A 812 -2.22 -12.46 26.97
CA ASP A 812 -1.29 -13.21 26.12
C ASP A 812 -1.98 -14.31 25.28
N SER A 813 -3.20 -14.72 25.64
CA SER A 813 -3.98 -15.63 24.78
C SER A 813 -4.67 -14.91 23.62
N ILE A 814 -4.76 -13.57 23.69
CA ILE A 814 -5.33 -12.77 22.61
C ILE A 814 -4.30 -12.67 21.50
N TYR A 815 -4.67 -13.12 20.30
CA TYR A 815 -3.82 -12.98 19.14
C TYR A 815 -3.94 -11.56 18.57
N ARG A 816 -5.16 -11.19 18.12
CA ARG A 816 -5.45 -9.88 17.54
C ARG A 816 -6.95 -9.57 17.53
N ALA A 817 -7.37 -8.40 17.04
CA ALA A 817 -8.78 -8.06 16.84
C ALA A 817 -9.43 -8.93 15.75
N ALA A 818 -10.67 -9.37 15.99
CA ALA A 818 -11.51 -10.08 15.04
C ALA A 818 -12.64 -9.16 14.54
N HIS A 819 -12.89 -9.15 13.23
CA HIS A 819 -14.00 -8.42 12.65
C HIS A 819 -15.18 -9.36 12.41
N LEU A 820 -16.32 -9.06 13.02
CA LEU A 820 -17.54 -9.86 12.89
C LEU A 820 -18.61 -9.07 12.13
N ILE A 821 -19.16 -9.64 11.06
CA ILE A 821 -20.26 -9.05 10.29
C ILE A 821 -21.54 -9.86 10.53
N PRO A 822 -22.70 -9.25 10.79
CA PRO A 822 -23.94 -10.00 10.96
C PRO A 822 -24.29 -10.89 9.77
N VAL A 823 -24.90 -12.04 10.06
CA VAL A 823 -25.64 -12.83 9.07
C VAL A 823 -27.06 -12.25 9.00
N TYR A 824 -27.34 -11.47 7.95
CA TYR A 824 -28.58 -10.69 7.84
C TYR A 824 -29.82 -11.53 7.44
N GLY A 825 -29.63 -12.60 6.68
CA GLY A 825 -30.74 -13.38 6.10
C GLY A 825 -31.56 -12.55 5.10
N THR A 826 -32.87 -12.77 5.05
CA THR A 826 -33.79 -12.09 4.11
C THR A 826 -34.59 -10.94 4.73
N GLN A 827 -34.42 -10.70 6.03
CA GLN A 827 -35.15 -9.64 6.75
C GLN A 827 -34.48 -8.28 6.58
N VAL A 828 -35.30 -7.24 6.41
CA VAL A 828 -34.85 -5.85 6.29
C VAL A 828 -34.40 -5.32 7.65
N ILE A 829 -33.27 -4.62 7.69
CA ILE A 829 -32.74 -4.03 8.92
C ILE A 829 -33.56 -2.78 9.28
N PRO A 830 -34.14 -2.70 10.50
CA PRO A 830 -34.83 -1.51 10.95
C PRO A 830 -33.94 -0.26 10.99
N ALA A 831 -34.52 0.88 10.62
CA ALA A 831 -33.81 2.15 10.47
C ALA A 831 -33.09 2.66 11.74
N GLN A 832 -33.61 2.27 12.90
CA GLN A 832 -33.12 2.62 14.23
C GLN A 832 -31.92 1.78 14.72
N HIS A 833 -31.55 0.72 14.00
CA HIS A 833 -30.40 -0.09 14.39
C HIS A 833 -29.11 0.62 14.01
N HIS A 834 -28.28 0.86 15.02
CA HIS A 834 -26.97 1.48 14.84
C HIS A 834 -25.86 0.45 15.00
N HIS A 835 -24.77 0.65 14.25
CA HIS A 835 -23.58 -0.21 14.25
C HIS A 835 -23.01 -0.58 15.63
N HIS A 836 -23.14 0.30 16.64
CA HIS A 836 -22.60 0.05 17.97
C HIS A 836 -23.44 -0.95 18.77
N GLN A 837 -24.66 -1.25 18.31
CA GLN A 837 -25.60 -2.22 18.91
C GLN A 837 -25.55 -3.57 18.17
N THR A 838 -24.78 -3.67 17.09
CA THR A 838 -24.82 -4.83 16.18
C THR A 838 -24.52 -6.14 16.90
N TYR A 839 -23.53 -6.16 17.80
CA TYR A 839 -23.21 -7.37 18.58
C TYR A 839 -24.27 -7.74 19.62
N ASP A 840 -25.18 -6.82 19.95
CA ASP A 840 -26.24 -7.04 20.93
C ASP A 840 -27.58 -7.43 20.24
N ILE A 841 -27.74 -7.12 18.95
CA ILE A 841 -28.98 -7.32 18.20
C ILE A 841 -28.97 -8.63 17.40
N PHE A 842 -27.85 -8.98 16.76
CA PHE A 842 -27.78 -10.13 15.86
C PHE A 842 -27.33 -11.39 16.60
N HIS A 843 -27.82 -12.55 16.14
CA HIS A 843 -27.54 -13.85 16.77
C HIS A 843 -26.44 -14.65 16.09
N ARG A 844 -26.06 -14.29 14.86
CA ARG A 844 -25.02 -14.98 14.08
C ARG A 844 -24.19 -13.97 13.33
N PHE A 845 -22.90 -14.27 13.21
CA PHE A 845 -21.92 -13.41 12.57
C PHE A 845 -20.98 -14.21 11.70
N TYR A 846 -20.64 -13.69 10.54
CA TYR A 846 -19.47 -14.10 9.78
C TYR A 846 -18.20 -13.56 10.43
N VAL A 847 -17.21 -14.44 10.62
CA VAL A 847 -15.83 -14.05 10.89
C VAL A 847 -15.25 -13.52 9.60
N ASN A 848 -15.12 -12.19 9.50
CA ASN A 848 -14.71 -11.54 8.27
C ASN A 848 -13.20 -11.71 8.02
N LYS A 849 -12.84 -12.79 7.35
CA LYS A 849 -11.48 -13.05 6.89
C LYS A 849 -10.98 -12.01 5.87
N TYR A 850 -11.88 -11.25 5.23
CA TYR A 850 -11.53 -10.19 4.28
C TYR A 850 -11.34 -8.83 4.96
N ALA A 851 -11.26 -8.73 6.29
CA ALA A 851 -11.04 -7.45 6.97
C ALA A 851 -9.67 -6.83 6.64
N ASP A 852 -8.64 -7.66 6.47
CA ASP A 852 -7.31 -7.32 5.97
C ASP A 852 -6.53 -8.58 5.54
N HIS A 853 -5.30 -8.43 5.02
CA HIS A 853 -4.57 -9.56 4.45
C HIS A 853 -4.18 -10.59 5.50
N HIS A 854 -3.79 -10.15 6.70
CA HIS A 854 -3.47 -11.07 7.77
C HIS A 854 -4.71 -11.83 8.28
N SER A 855 -5.89 -11.20 8.36
CA SER A 855 -7.14 -11.90 8.70
C SER A 855 -7.45 -13.01 7.68
N PHE A 856 -7.13 -12.79 6.41
CA PHE A 856 -7.34 -13.78 5.35
C PHE A 856 -6.38 -14.98 5.48
N GLU A 857 -5.18 -14.75 6.02
CA GLU A 857 -4.16 -15.79 6.25
C GLU A 857 -4.42 -16.61 7.50
N ILE A 858 -5.16 -16.09 8.50
CA ILE A 858 -5.39 -16.79 9.78
C ILE A 858 -6.83 -17.27 9.98
N ALA A 859 -7.83 -16.72 9.28
CA ALA A 859 -9.24 -17.09 9.44
C ALA A 859 -9.77 -17.97 8.28
N PHE A 860 -8.94 -18.93 7.83
CA PHE A 860 -9.26 -19.84 6.73
C PHE A 860 -10.01 -21.10 7.17
#